data_AF-A0A850BPG3-F1
#
_entry.id   AF-A0A850BPG3-F1
#
_cell.length_a   1.000
_cell.length_b   1.000
_cell.length_c   1.000
_cell.angle_alpha   90.00
_cell.angle_beta   90.00
_cell.angle_gamma   90.00
#
_symmetry.space_group_name_H-M   'P 1'
#
loop_
_entity.id
_entity.type
_entity.pdbx_description
1 polymer ?
#
loop_
_entity_poly.entity_id
_entity_poly.type
_entity_poly.pdbx_seq_one_letter_code
_entity_poly.pdbx_strand_id
1 'polypeptide(L)'
;MALYELSIERAHVQEAERLVSLEGRGYPTLVIQWESRIFDQPWTTTVVLDYTIALPPLMLGQGTFNEVRIAAYVGGTSTKFLYFGTEMTANVPRVGPEMENIVAPPKAYQEFRLEEQSCPVPYLKLIQATPRIYGNGAQDYYSPPIKVERYDGAAGPELIADFFPTIVANLDSIRSPLLTDPHRGGQWIGSRFIGVQAIAILRQGKVVGIHRRMGRTDKDAPPPDVRQRDPKLDIVKSWVAVDIGAASTVVAVRGERGAAELVRIGPIASVGVPADYETPSEIAFENLARAIKAWRDRVILPTTRWDDVQVGFAAQRMRTRAGLDQPERATSVITNVPMVRERIERKEQIKLRGRSDPDTSEALKRPAPPIIDEEGIGSHDPFDPIELYAYYIGLHLNQRAKGLHTRYAITMPTGWSPERRLSVLVAIRRGIFRSLPAGMLEYHDLEGLQVVDAGPSAIPFAAFAFRAFGISPRGDSVPFCVIDAGASDTGVVFGILRSAKPDEREQEGFDRLIEYLEPLSIPWLGGERLLHRLAYRVYGAHEAVMRELDLPMERPVEEQPLPNADSMLLSTSPEARANTQILKDLVRPLLQPIKNAQIPEKIRLIANDGTVKEVAISIDREPLADTLQGWFNDAVAVIKNALDEAIAKIGREPSPYDGLHVLLGGRMGLHQGFADRLAAELPSVVKIHRFKEPDSANLAAVLRGFEGAR
;
A
#
# COMPACT_ATOMS: atom_id res chain seq x y z
N MET A 1 -17.09 10.59 -17.52
CA MET A 1 -16.32 10.21 -18.73
C MET A 1 -16.97 8.98 -19.36
N ALA A 2 -17.00 8.95 -20.69
CA ALA A 2 -17.55 7.89 -21.52
C ALA A 2 -17.02 6.51 -21.11
N LEU A 3 -17.91 5.61 -20.71
CA LEU A 3 -17.60 4.18 -20.59
C LEU A 3 -17.49 3.63 -22.02
N TYR A 4 -16.33 3.07 -22.35
CA TYR A 4 -16.17 2.27 -23.56
C TYR A 4 -16.73 0.89 -23.24
N GLU A 5 -17.81 0.49 -23.91
CA GLU A 5 -18.34 -0.86 -23.76
C GLU A 5 -17.83 -1.72 -24.92
N LEU A 6 -17.03 -2.71 -24.53
CA LEU A 6 -16.52 -3.73 -25.42
C LEU A 6 -17.48 -4.90 -25.32
N SER A 7 -18.29 -5.13 -26.36
CA SER A 7 -19.38 -6.08 -26.29
C SER A 7 -19.30 -7.12 -27.39
N ILE A 8 -19.38 -8.39 -26.97
CA ILE A 8 -19.68 -9.55 -27.83
C ILE A 8 -21.14 -9.99 -27.64
N GLU A 9 -21.93 -9.22 -26.89
CA GLU A 9 -23.32 -9.56 -26.63
C GLU A 9 -24.12 -9.47 -27.92
N ARG A 10 -24.87 -10.55 -28.21
CA ARG A 10 -25.54 -10.75 -29.49
C ARG A 10 -26.46 -9.58 -29.89
N ALA A 11 -27.08 -8.88 -28.93
CA ALA A 11 -27.96 -7.75 -29.21
C ALA A 11 -27.19 -6.51 -29.71
N HIS A 12 -26.06 -6.17 -29.10
CA HIS A 12 -25.19 -5.06 -29.55
C HIS A 12 -24.49 -5.40 -30.87
N VAL A 13 -24.11 -6.66 -31.06
CA VAL A 13 -23.57 -7.17 -32.33
C VAL A 13 -24.62 -7.08 -33.44
N GLN A 14 -25.86 -7.52 -33.21
CA GLN A 14 -26.94 -7.44 -34.19
C GLN A 14 -27.36 -6.00 -34.51
N GLU A 15 -27.39 -5.10 -33.53
CA GLU A 15 -27.66 -3.69 -33.78
C GLU A 15 -26.53 -3.03 -34.58
N ALA A 16 -25.27 -3.36 -34.28
CA ALA A 16 -24.13 -2.90 -35.07
C ALA A 16 -24.12 -3.49 -36.50
N GLU A 17 -24.45 -4.77 -36.68
CA GLU A 17 -24.64 -5.41 -37.99
C GLU A 17 -25.73 -4.70 -38.80
N ARG A 18 -26.85 -4.35 -38.15
CA ARG A 18 -27.97 -3.59 -38.74
C ARG A 18 -27.56 -2.18 -39.15
N LEU A 19 -26.63 -1.55 -38.42
CA LEU A 19 -26.15 -0.19 -38.66
C LEU A 19 -25.00 -0.09 -39.69
N VAL A 20 -24.19 -1.15 -39.87
CA VAL A 20 -22.90 -1.08 -40.60
C VAL A 20 -22.89 -1.86 -41.93
N SER A 21 -23.97 -2.56 -42.30
CA SER A 21 -24.14 -3.30 -43.58
C SER A 21 -22.94 -4.18 -43.96
N LEU A 22 -22.76 -5.30 -43.23
CA LEU A 22 -21.63 -6.21 -43.36
C LEU A 22 -21.83 -7.31 -44.44
N GLU A 23 -22.34 -6.93 -45.61
CA GLU A 23 -22.66 -7.86 -46.69
C GLU A 23 -21.39 -8.62 -47.17
N GLY A 24 -21.41 -9.95 -47.14
CA GLY A 24 -20.29 -10.80 -47.57
C GLY A 24 -19.28 -11.21 -46.48
N ARG A 25 -19.48 -10.84 -45.21
CA ARG A 25 -18.63 -11.30 -44.09
C ARG A 25 -19.19 -12.53 -43.38
N GLY A 26 -18.28 -13.34 -42.82
CA GLY A 26 -18.59 -14.55 -42.04
C GLY A 26 -19.36 -14.22 -40.76
N TYR A 27 -18.85 -13.33 -39.90
CA TYR A 27 -19.50 -12.66 -38.75
C TYR A 27 -18.60 -11.49 -38.26
N PRO A 28 -19.13 -10.39 -37.68
CA PRO A 28 -18.35 -9.45 -36.89
C PRO A 28 -18.03 -10.03 -35.51
N THR A 29 -16.79 -9.85 -35.07
CA THR A 29 -16.29 -10.50 -33.86
C THR A 29 -16.35 -9.60 -32.62
N LEU A 30 -16.31 -8.26 -32.75
CA LEU A 30 -16.52 -7.37 -31.60
C LEU A 30 -17.03 -5.97 -31.93
N VAL A 31 -17.93 -5.46 -31.07
CA VAL A 31 -18.45 -4.09 -31.17
C VAL A 31 -17.92 -3.27 -30.01
N ILE A 32 -17.33 -2.13 -30.33
CA ILE A 32 -16.93 -1.13 -29.35
C ILE A 32 -17.85 0.07 -29.51
N GLN A 33 -18.64 0.36 -28.49
CA GLN A 33 -19.53 1.50 -28.47
C GLN A 33 -19.17 2.42 -27.32
N TRP A 34 -19.24 3.72 -27.57
CA TRP A 34 -19.08 4.71 -26.52
C TRP A 34 -19.86 5.98 -26.85
N GLU A 35 -20.21 6.71 -25.80
CA GLU A 35 -20.91 7.98 -25.88
C GLU A 35 -19.97 9.12 -25.52
N SER A 36 -19.71 10.04 -26.45
CA SER A 36 -18.94 11.25 -26.21
C SER A 36 -19.85 12.48 -26.12
N ARG A 37 -19.31 13.59 -25.60
CA ARG A 37 -19.95 14.92 -25.69
C ARG A 37 -19.04 15.84 -26.47
N ILE A 38 -19.55 16.41 -27.56
CA ILE A 38 -18.83 17.37 -28.40
C ILE A 38 -19.69 18.63 -28.45
N PHE A 39 -19.13 19.75 -27.99
CA PHE A 39 -19.83 21.03 -27.81
C PHE A 39 -21.16 20.90 -27.04
N ASP A 40 -21.14 20.19 -25.90
CA ASP A 40 -22.28 19.91 -25.03
C ASP A 40 -23.45 19.12 -25.65
N GLN A 41 -23.33 18.64 -26.89
CA GLN A 41 -24.27 17.68 -27.47
C GLN A 41 -23.81 16.25 -27.19
N PRO A 42 -24.72 15.30 -26.87
CA PRO A 42 -24.38 13.88 -26.74
C PRO A 42 -24.21 13.23 -28.11
N TRP A 43 -23.16 12.41 -28.24
CA TRP A 43 -22.76 11.71 -29.47
C TRP A 43 -22.49 10.25 -29.16
N THR A 44 -22.89 9.36 -30.06
CA THR A 44 -22.59 7.92 -29.93
C THR A 44 -21.72 7.49 -31.10
N THR A 45 -20.59 6.85 -30.80
CA THR A 45 -19.71 6.26 -31.81
C THR A 45 -19.72 4.75 -31.66
N THR A 46 -19.86 4.05 -32.79
CA THR A 46 -19.87 2.58 -32.84
C THR A 46 -18.80 2.11 -33.82
N VAL A 47 -17.88 1.30 -33.32
CA VAL A 47 -16.84 0.67 -34.14
C VAL A 47 -17.07 -0.82 -34.15
N VAL A 48 -17.09 -1.40 -35.35
CA VAL A 48 -17.21 -2.84 -35.54
C VAL A 48 -15.86 -3.36 -35.97
N LEU A 49 -15.29 -4.23 -35.14
CA LEU A 49 -13.99 -4.82 -35.34
C LEU A 49 -14.15 -6.32 -35.56
N ASP A 50 -13.33 -6.89 -36.45
CA ASP A 50 -12.91 -8.27 -36.21
C ASP A 50 -11.89 -8.23 -35.07
N TYR A 51 -12.13 -9.03 -34.02
CA TYR A 51 -11.61 -8.69 -32.71
C TYR A 51 -10.13 -8.98 -32.60
N THR A 52 -9.39 -7.94 -32.19
CA THR A 52 -7.94 -7.83 -32.34
C THR A 52 -7.58 -7.80 -33.82
N ILE A 53 -6.76 -6.83 -34.25
CA ILE A 53 -6.05 -7.02 -35.53
C ILE A 53 -5.06 -8.15 -35.26
N ALA A 54 -5.53 -9.39 -35.36
CA ALA A 54 -4.72 -10.58 -35.39
C ALA A 54 -4.05 -10.56 -36.75
N LEU A 55 -2.78 -10.19 -36.77
CA LEU A 55 -1.95 -10.33 -37.96
C LEU A 55 -1.83 -11.84 -38.25
N PRO A 56 -2.47 -12.39 -39.31
CA PRO A 56 -2.35 -13.82 -39.59
C PRO A 56 -0.90 -14.15 -39.98
N PRO A 57 -0.43 -15.41 -39.88
CA PRO A 57 0.86 -15.76 -40.47
C PRO A 57 0.84 -15.42 -41.97
N LEU A 58 1.96 -14.89 -42.50
CA LEU A 58 2.04 -14.49 -43.91
C LEU A 58 1.67 -15.68 -44.80
N MET A 59 0.69 -15.48 -45.69
CA MET A 59 0.31 -16.55 -46.63
C MET A 59 1.51 -16.88 -47.53
N LEU A 60 1.84 -18.16 -47.63
CA LEU A 60 2.97 -18.65 -48.43
C LEU A 60 2.83 -18.19 -49.89
N GLY A 61 3.74 -17.31 -50.32
CA GLY A 61 3.79 -16.77 -51.68
C GLY A 61 3.24 -15.34 -51.84
N GLN A 62 2.63 -14.74 -50.81
CA GLN A 62 2.32 -13.31 -50.79
C GLN A 62 3.41 -12.50 -50.07
N GLY A 63 3.53 -11.23 -50.47
CA GLY A 63 4.43 -10.24 -49.87
C GLY A 63 4.17 -10.00 -48.40
N THR A 64 4.97 -9.12 -47.78
CA THR A 64 5.21 -9.03 -46.33
C THR A 64 4.02 -8.57 -45.47
N PHE A 65 2.79 -8.59 -45.99
CA PHE A 65 1.59 -8.03 -45.37
C PHE A 65 0.30 -8.78 -45.77
N ASN A 66 -0.52 -9.20 -44.79
CA ASN A 66 -1.87 -9.73 -45.00
C ASN A 66 -2.91 -8.59 -44.94
N GLU A 67 -3.91 -8.57 -45.82
CA GLU A 67 -4.96 -7.53 -45.87
C GLU A 67 -5.83 -7.51 -44.60
N VAL A 68 -6.08 -6.31 -44.04
CA VAL A 68 -6.96 -6.09 -42.88
C VAL A 68 -7.98 -5.00 -43.17
N ARG A 69 -9.27 -5.25 -42.91
CA ARG A 69 -10.37 -4.30 -43.14
C ARG A 69 -11.01 -3.84 -41.85
N ILE A 70 -11.10 -2.53 -41.65
CA ILE A 70 -11.63 -1.88 -40.44
C ILE A 70 -12.79 -0.97 -40.84
N ALA A 71 -13.96 -1.11 -40.20
CA ALA A 71 -15.11 -0.25 -40.46
C ALA A 71 -15.46 0.59 -39.22
N ALA A 72 -15.76 1.87 -39.44
CA ALA A 72 -16.12 2.81 -38.38
C ALA A 72 -17.39 3.58 -38.72
N TYR A 73 -18.27 3.76 -37.72
CA TYR A 73 -19.46 4.60 -37.81
C TYR A 73 -19.48 5.64 -36.69
N VAL A 74 -19.41 6.91 -37.07
CA VAL A 74 -19.26 8.06 -36.14
C VAL A 74 -20.49 8.98 -36.20
N GLY A 75 -21.69 8.39 -36.22
CA GLY A 75 -22.95 9.12 -36.11
C GLY A 75 -23.08 10.30 -37.09
N GLY A 76 -23.40 11.49 -36.59
CA GLY A 76 -23.66 12.70 -37.40
C GLY A 76 -22.44 13.55 -37.81
N THR A 77 -21.21 13.02 -37.72
CA THR A 77 -19.98 13.76 -38.07
C THR A 77 -19.14 13.00 -39.10
N SER A 78 -18.35 13.72 -39.89
CA SER A 78 -17.49 13.15 -40.91
C SER A 78 -16.19 12.56 -40.33
N THR A 79 -15.79 11.40 -40.85
CA THR A 79 -14.51 10.74 -40.50
C THR A 79 -13.48 11.01 -41.61
N LYS A 80 -12.19 11.13 -41.26
CA LYS A 80 -11.16 11.56 -42.22
C LYS A 80 -9.96 10.62 -42.36
N PHE A 81 -9.39 10.09 -41.26
CA PHE A 81 -8.20 9.22 -41.32
C PHE A 81 -8.13 8.18 -40.19
N LEU A 82 -7.44 7.07 -40.44
CA LEU A 82 -6.93 6.14 -39.43
C LEU A 82 -5.45 6.47 -39.13
N TYR A 83 -5.11 6.69 -37.87
CA TYR A 83 -3.82 7.22 -37.42
C TYR A 83 -3.03 6.18 -36.60
N PHE A 84 -1.70 6.26 -36.62
CA PHE A 84 -0.80 5.31 -35.93
C PHE A 84 0.14 6.02 -34.94
N GLY A 85 -0.38 6.46 -33.79
CA GLY A 85 0.37 7.17 -32.74
C GLY A 85 -0.48 7.74 -31.60
N THR A 86 0.16 8.35 -30.59
CA THR A 86 -0.50 8.87 -29.37
C THR A 86 -0.87 10.36 -29.43
N GLU A 87 -0.25 11.15 -30.32
CA GLU A 87 -0.49 12.60 -30.46
C GLU A 87 -0.49 13.04 -31.93
N MET A 88 -1.30 14.05 -32.28
CA MET A 88 -1.42 14.52 -33.67
C MET A 88 -0.28 15.48 -34.06
N THR A 89 0.77 14.96 -34.71
CA THR A 89 1.81 15.76 -35.39
C THR A 89 1.86 15.46 -36.89
N ALA A 90 2.40 16.40 -37.69
CA ALA A 90 2.45 16.27 -39.16
C ALA A 90 3.26 15.06 -39.67
N ASN A 91 4.10 14.48 -38.81
CA ASN A 91 5.09 13.46 -39.16
C ASN A 91 4.62 12.02 -38.90
N VAL A 92 3.42 11.83 -38.35
CA VAL A 92 2.95 10.49 -37.99
C VAL A 92 2.20 9.85 -39.17
N PRO A 93 2.42 8.54 -39.42
CA PRO A 93 1.76 7.80 -40.50
C PRO A 93 0.22 7.78 -40.38
N ARG A 94 -0.48 7.92 -41.52
CA ARG A 94 -1.95 7.92 -41.61
C ARG A 94 -2.46 7.18 -42.84
N VAL A 95 -3.64 6.58 -42.73
CA VAL A 95 -4.36 5.89 -43.81
C VAL A 95 -5.69 6.60 -44.05
N GLY A 96 -5.93 6.93 -45.32
CA GLY A 96 -7.22 7.47 -45.77
C GLY A 96 -8.26 6.36 -45.97
N PRO A 97 -9.54 6.70 -45.99
CA PRO A 97 -10.63 5.77 -46.23
C PRO A 97 -10.68 5.30 -47.70
N GLU A 98 -11.24 4.11 -47.94
CA GLU A 98 -11.24 3.47 -49.27
C GLU A 98 -12.20 4.14 -50.28
N MET A 99 -13.32 4.68 -49.80
CA MET A 99 -14.30 5.39 -50.64
C MET A 99 -13.81 6.83 -50.89
N GLU A 100 -13.13 7.03 -52.03
CA GLU A 100 -12.67 8.30 -52.62
C GLU A 100 -12.27 9.41 -51.64
N ASN A 101 -11.00 9.45 -51.18
CA ASN A 101 -10.18 10.61 -50.73
C ASN A 101 -10.85 11.94 -50.29
N ILE A 102 -12.03 11.90 -49.69
CA ILE A 102 -12.87 13.03 -49.33
C ILE A 102 -13.55 12.65 -48.02
N VAL A 103 -13.51 13.59 -47.09
CA VAL A 103 -14.20 13.60 -45.79
C VAL A 103 -15.56 12.89 -45.89
N ALA A 104 -15.78 11.82 -45.10
CA ALA A 104 -16.99 11.00 -45.21
C ALA A 104 -18.25 11.84 -44.95
N PRO A 105 -19.37 11.64 -45.67
CA PRO A 105 -20.62 12.31 -45.35
C PRO A 105 -21.09 11.95 -43.93
N PRO A 106 -21.63 12.90 -43.15
CA PRO A 106 -22.31 12.60 -41.89
C PRO A 106 -23.34 11.48 -42.04
N LYS A 107 -23.41 10.56 -41.06
CA LYS A 107 -24.32 9.40 -41.03
C LYS A 107 -24.06 8.31 -42.09
N ALA A 108 -22.90 8.32 -42.75
CA ALA A 108 -22.42 7.21 -43.59
C ALA A 108 -21.25 6.48 -42.89
N TYR A 109 -21.14 5.16 -43.09
CA TYR A 109 -20.00 4.40 -42.55
C TYR A 109 -18.76 4.54 -43.43
N GLN A 110 -17.59 4.29 -42.84
CA GLN A 110 -16.32 4.40 -43.54
C GLN A 110 -15.44 3.18 -43.31
N GLU A 111 -14.93 2.61 -44.40
CA GLU A 111 -14.02 1.45 -44.39
C GLU A 111 -12.58 1.91 -44.62
N PHE A 112 -11.66 1.35 -43.83
CA PHE A 112 -10.22 1.51 -43.94
C PHE A 112 -9.62 0.15 -44.23
N ARG A 113 -8.89 0.08 -45.35
CA ARG A 113 -8.23 -1.14 -45.80
C ARG A 113 -6.73 -1.00 -45.69
N LEU A 114 -6.13 -1.87 -44.89
CA LEU A 114 -4.69 -1.93 -44.70
C LEU A 114 -4.12 -3.04 -45.58
N GLU A 115 -3.35 -2.65 -46.58
CA GLU A 115 -2.62 -3.54 -47.49
C GLU A 115 -1.13 -3.16 -47.51
N GLU A 116 -0.27 -4.02 -48.08
CA GLU A 116 1.17 -3.76 -48.19
C GLU A 116 1.50 -2.42 -48.85
N GLN A 117 0.69 -2.01 -49.82
CA GLN A 117 0.91 -0.82 -50.64
C GLN A 117 0.27 0.45 -50.02
N SER A 118 -0.72 0.29 -49.15
CA SER A 118 -1.50 1.38 -48.56
C SER A 118 -1.19 1.65 -47.09
N CYS A 119 -0.63 0.68 -46.36
CA CYS A 119 -0.30 0.81 -44.96
C CYS A 119 1.07 1.49 -44.79
N PRO A 120 1.14 2.69 -44.19
CA PRO A 120 2.39 3.44 -44.04
C PRO A 120 3.25 2.93 -42.86
N VAL A 121 2.77 1.92 -42.12
CA VAL A 121 3.49 1.27 -41.02
C VAL A 121 3.82 -0.17 -41.43
N PRO A 122 5.10 -0.58 -41.37
CA PRO A 122 5.48 -1.95 -41.69
C PRO A 122 4.76 -2.98 -40.82
N TYR A 123 4.36 -4.11 -41.42
CA TYR A 123 3.53 -5.16 -40.80
C TYR A 123 3.93 -5.53 -39.37
N LEU A 124 5.20 -5.82 -39.14
CA LEU A 124 5.73 -6.23 -37.81
C LEU A 124 5.77 -5.09 -36.78
N LYS A 125 5.66 -3.83 -37.21
CA LYS A 125 5.66 -2.65 -36.32
C LYS A 125 4.24 -2.21 -35.92
N LEU A 126 3.18 -2.78 -36.53
CA LEU A 126 1.79 -2.42 -36.21
C LEU A 126 1.41 -2.70 -34.75
N ILE A 127 2.00 -3.74 -34.14
CA ILE A 127 1.81 -4.13 -32.73
C ILE A 127 2.18 -2.98 -31.77
N GLN A 128 3.16 -2.16 -32.14
CA GLN A 128 3.68 -1.07 -31.31
C GLN A 128 3.02 0.27 -31.64
N ALA A 129 2.27 0.37 -32.74
CA ALA A 129 1.82 1.62 -33.32
C ALA A 129 0.44 2.10 -32.81
N THR A 130 -0.30 1.24 -32.10
CA THR A 130 -1.55 1.54 -31.37
C THR A 130 -2.56 2.45 -32.11
N PRO A 131 -3.16 1.98 -33.23
CA PRO A 131 -3.95 2.83 -34.12
C PRO A 131 -5.21 3.44 -33.49
N ARG A 132 -5.67 4.57 -34.05
CA ARG A 132 -6.86 5.34 -33.61
C ARG A 132 -7.63 5.96 -34.79
N ILE A 133 -8.93 6.19 -34.62
CA ILE A 133 -9.82 6.83 -35.62
C ILE A 133 -10.04 8.31 -35.27
N TYR A 134 -9.94 9.18 -36.27
CA TYR A 134 -9.90 10.64 -36.11
C TYR A 134 -10.90 11.40 -37.01
N GLY A 135 -11.30 12.61 -36.58
CA GLY A 135 -12.18 13.53 -37.34
C GLY A 135 -11.50 14.84 -37.71
N ASN A 136 -12.23 15.98 -37.73
CA ASN A 136 -11.82 17.12 -38.55
C ASN A 136 -10.92 18.18 -37.85
N GLY A 137 -10.79 18.18 -36.51
CA GLY A 137 -10.01 19.16 -35.74
C GLY A 137 -8.91 18.53 -34.87
N ALA A 138 -7.85 19.30 -34.55
CA ALA A 138 -6.57 18.84 -33.96
C ALA A 138 -6.61 18.27 -32.53
N GLN A 139 -7.77 18.20 -31.89
CA GLN A 139 -7.96 17.59 -30.57
C GLN A 139 -9.13 16.57 -30.51
N ASP A 140 -9.73 16.22 -31.66
CA ASP A 140 -10.93 15.37 -31.72
C ASP A 140 -10.58 13.88 -31.93
N TYR A 141 -10.15 13.20 -30.86
CA TYR A 141 -10.00 11.74 -30.87
C TYR A 141 -11.37 11.08 -30.71
N TYR A 142 -11.80 10.33 -31.72
CA TYR A 142 -13.06 9.60 -31.62
C TYR A 142 -12.83 8.29 -30.87
N SER A 143 -11.84 7.46 -31.25
CA SER A 143 -11.65 6.14 -30.65
C SER A 143 -10.51 6.06 -29.60
N PRO A 144 -10.63 5.18 -28.59
CA PRO A 144 -9.49 4.78 -27.76
C PRO A 144 -8.41 4.06 -28.58
N PRO A 145 -7.19 3.86 -28.02
CA PRO A 145 -6.13 3.09 -28.68
C PRO A 145 -6.58 1.66 -29.01
N ILE A 146 -6.48 1.28 -30.28
CA ILE A 146 -6.80 -0.06 -30.78
C ILE A 146 -5.57 -0.96 -30.60
N LYS A 147 -5.72 -2.06 -29.87
CA LYS A 147 -4.64 -3.02 -29.62
C LYS A 147 -4.44 -3.94 -30.83
N VAL A 148 -3.20 -4.08 -31.29
CA VAL A 148 -2.79 -4.96 -32.40
C VAL A 148 -1.89 -6.07 -31.85
N GLU A 149 -2.16 -7.32 -32.19
CA GLU A 149 -1.38 -8.47 -31.69
C GLU A 149 -0.99 -9.39 -32.85
N ARG A 150 0.21 -9.98 -32.77
CA ARG A 150 0.70 -10.94 -33.76
C ARG A 150 0.26 -12.35 -33.38
N TYR A 151 -0.35 -13.06 -34.33
CA TYR A 151 -0.80 -14.43 -34.14
C TYR A 151 0.02 -15.38 -35.00
N ASP A 152 0.95 -16.11 -34.38
CA ASP A 152 1.87 -17.04 -35.07
C ASP A 152 1.41 -18.51 -35.06
N GLY A 153 0.16 -18.77 -34.65
CA GLY A 153 -0.40 -20.12 -34.60
C GLY A 153 -1.03 -20.56 -35.93
N ALA A 154 -0.84 -21.82 -36.31
CA ALA A 154 -1.72 -22.44 -37.31
C ALA A 154 -3.08 -22.73 -36.66
N ALA A 155 -4.18 -22.39 -37.35
CA ALA A 155 -5.54 -22.68 -36.88
C ALA A 155 -5.66 -24.18 -36.56
N GLY A 156 -5.83 -24.51 -35.29
CA GLY A 156 -5.76 -25.87 -34.77
C GLY A 156 -7.01 -26.25 -33.99
N PRO A 157 -7.34 -27.56 -33.94
CA PRO A 157 -8.60 -28.10 -33.38
C PRO A 157 -8.79 -27.93 -31.86
N GLU A 158 -7.87 -27.25 -31.18
CA GLU A 158 -7.90 -26.99 -29.74
C GLU A 158 -8.47 -25.59 -29.40
N LEU A 159 -8.79 -24.77 -30.42
CA LEU A 159 -9.37 -23.44 -30.24
C LEU A 159 -10.88 -23.55 -29.98
N ILE A 160 -11.27 -23.27 -28.74
CA ILE A 160 -12.66 -23.33 -28.24
C ILE A 160 -13.64 -22.47 -29.07
N ALA A 161 -13.17 -21.41 -29.73
CA ALA A 161 -13.99 -20.53 -30.56
C ALA A 161 -14.59 -21.25 -31.78
N ASP A 162 -13.86 -22.18 -32.39
CA ASP A 162 -14.27 -22.86 -33.62
C ASP A 162 -15.27 -24.01 -33.37
N PHE A 163 -15.35 -24.52 -32.13
CA PHE A 163 -16.23 -25.64 -31.77
C PHE A 163 -17.47 -25.25 -30.97
N PHE A 164 -17.62 -23.97 -30.62
CA PHE A 164 -18.73 -23.52 -29.79
C PHE A 164 -20.12 -23.91 -30.34
N PRO A 165 -20.40 -23.80 -31.66
CA PRO A 165 -21.68 -24.24 -32.21
C PRO A 165 -21.87 -25.78 -32.15
N THR A 166 -20.80 -26.54 -32.37
CA THR A 166 -20.83 -28.02 -32.47
C THR A 166 -20.88 -28.70 -31.10
N ILE A 167 -20.24 -28.12 -30.07
CA ILE A 167 -20.26 -28.60 -28.68
C ILE A 167 -21.63 -28.36 -28.04
N VAL A 168 -22.32 -27.28 -28.42
CA VAL A 168 -23.64 -26.94 -27.90
C VAL A 168 -24.76 -27.75 -28.58
N ALA A 169 -24.57 -28.15 -29.83
CA ALA A 169 -25.57 -28.90 -30.61
C ALA A 169 -25.68 -30.41 -30.28
N ASN A 170 -24.68 -31.00 -29.61
CA ASN A 170 -24.58 -32.46 -29.40
C ASN A 170 -24.81 -32.95 -27.96
N LEU A 171 -25.34 -32.12 -27.07
CA LEU A 171 -25.65 -32.53 -25.69
C LEU A 171 -27.13 -32.92 -25.56
N ASP A 172 -27.39 -34.10 -25.00
CA ASP A 172 -28.75 -34.62 -24.84
C ASP A 172 -29.64 -33.71 -23.99
N SER A 173 -30.86 -33.49 -24.46
CA SER A 173 -31.87 -32.72 -23.73
C SER A 173 -32.55 -33.60 -22.67
N ILE A 174 -32.45 -33.22 -21.39
CA ILE A 174 -33.17 -33.93 -20.32
C ILE A 174 -34.53 -33.27 -20.09
N ARG A 175 -35.59 -34.06 -20.25
CA ARG A 175 -36.99 -33.62 -20.14
C ARG A 175 -37.50 -33.68 -18.70
N SER A 176 -37.24 -32.65 -17.89
CA SER A 176 -38.07 -32.39 -16.69
C SER A 176 -37.92 -30.93 -16.22
N PRO A 177 -39.00 -30.28 -15.75
CA PRO A 177 -38.99 -28.86 -15.36
C PRO A 177 -38.54 -28.58 -13.91
N LEU A 178 -38.01 -29.57 -13.17
CA LEU A 178 -37.65 -29.44 -11.75
C LEU A 178 -36.18 -29.80 -11.48
N LEU A 179 -35.47 -28.93 -10.76
CA LEU A 179 -34.11 -29.18 -10.24
C LEU A 179 -34.20 -29.45 -8.73
N THR A 180 -33.89 -30.68 -8.32
CA THR A 180 -33.76 -31.10 -6.91
C THR A 180 -32.34 -31.54 -6.62
N ASP A 181 -31.77 -31.07 -5.50
CA ASP A 181 -30.53 -31.61 -4.93
C ASP A 181 -30.81 -33.05 -4.41
N PRO A 182 -30.21 -34.10 -5.00
CA PRO A 182 -30.51 -35.48 -4.64
C PRO A 182 -29.93 -35.91 -3.28
N HIS A 183 -29.10 -35.08 -2.64
CA HIS A 183 -28.51 -35.39 -1.32
C HIS A 183 -29.06 -34.55 -0.17
N ARG A 184 -29.72 -33.42 -0.44
CA ARG A 184 -30.21 -32.52 0.63
C ARG A 184 -31.65 -32.03 0.51
N GLY A 185 -32.41 -32.42 -0.53
CA GLY A 185 -33.86 -32.14 -0.58
C GLY A 185 -34.25 -30.66 -0.47
N GLY A 186 -33.34 -29.74 -0.75
CA GLY A 186 -33.59 -28.30 -0.70
C GLY A 186 -34.05 -27.76 -2.05
N GLN A 187 -35.19 -27.05 -2.07
CA GLN A 187 -35.68 -26.30 -3.23
C GLN A 187 -34.95 -24.95 -3.33
N TRP A 188 -34.52 -24.56 -4.53
CA TRP A 188 -33.87 -23.27 -4.80
C TRP A 188 -34.87 -22.27 -5.39
N ILE A 189 -35.00 -21.09 -4.76
CA ILE A 189 -35.89 -20.01 -5.23
C ILE A 189 -35.06 -18.99 -6.02
N GLY A 190 -35.43 -18.76 -7.29
CA GLY A 190 -34.66 -18.08 -8.34
C GLY A 190 -34.50 -16.56 -8.25
N SER A 191 -34.61 -15.92 -7.08
CA SER A 191 -34.48 -14.46 -6.96
C SER A 191 -33.04 -13.94 -6.94
N ARG A 192 -32.03 -14.79 -6.67
CA ARG A 192 -30.60 -14.40 -6.63
C ARG A 192 -29.83 -14.59 -7.95
N PHE A 193 -30.49 -15.06 -9.01
CA PHE A 193 -29.86 -15.48 -10.28
C PHE A 193 -30.61 -14.96 -11.52
N ILE A 194 -31.10 -13.73 -11.44
CA ILE A 194 -31.79 -13.04 -12.55
C ILE A 194 -30.82 -12.94 -13.76
N GLY A 195 -31.27 -13.35 -14.95
CA GLY A 195 -30.45 -13.41 -16.17
C GLY A 195 -29.52 -14.63 -16.30
N VAL A 196 -29.33 -15.42 -15.24
CA VAL A 196 -28.46 -16.61 -15.29
C VAL A 196 -29.23 -17.79 -15.90
N GLN A 197 -28.80 -18.21 -17.10
CA GLN A 197 -29.43 -19.31 -17.85
C GLN A 197 -28.87 -20.69 -17.47
N ALA A 198 -27.66 -20.74 -16.90
CA ALA A 198 -27.04 -21.98 -16.47
C ALA A 198 -26.06 -21.76 -15.30
N ILE A 199 -25.93 -22.76 -14.44
CA ILE A 199 -24.97 -22.78 -13.33
C ILE A 199 -24.11 -24.04 -13.46
N ALA A 200 -22.79 -23.87 -13.45
CA ALA A 200 -21.83 -24.97 -13.42
C ALA A 200 -21.40 -25.28 -11.98
N ILE A 201 -21.42 -26.55 -11.60
CA ILE A 201 -20.93 -27.07 -10.33
C ILE A 201 -19.49 -27.50 -10.55
N LEU A 202 -18.58 -26.94 -9.75
CA LEU A 202 -17.15 -27.24 -9.79
C LEU A 202 -16.74 -28.12 -8.61
N ARG A 203 -15.91 -29.13 -8.85
CA ARG A 203 -15.19 -29.89 -7.82
C ARG A 203 -13.72 -29.98 -8.22
N GLN A 204 -12.83 -29.52 -7.35
CA GLN A 204 -11.38 -29.46 -7.60
C GLN A 204 -11.03 -28.75 -8.92
N GLY A 205 -11.68 -27.62 -9.20
CA GLY A 205 -11.45 -26.83 -10.41
C GLY A 205 -12.03 -27.43 -11.70
N LYS A 206 -12.67 -28.61 -11.63
CA LYS A 206 -13.31 -29.25 -12.79
C LYS A 206 -14.83 -29.13 -12.69
N VAL A 207 -15.48 -28.84 -13.81
CA VAL A 207 -16.94 -28.81 -13.89
C VAL A 207 -17.45 -30.25 -13.80
N VAL A 208 -18.20 -30.54 -12.75
CA VAL A 208 -18.77 -31.86 -12.48
C VAL A 208 -20.29 -31.91 -12.68
N GLY A 209 -20.92 -30.78 -13.01
CA GLY A 209 -22.32 -30.74 -13.41
C GLY A 209 -22.72 -29.35 -13.92
N ILE A 210 -23.72 -29.28 -14.79
CA ILE A 210 -24.30 -28.01 -15.26
C ILE A 210 -25.81 -28.10 -15.13
N HIS A 211 -26.41 -27.08 -14.53
CA HIS A 211 -27.86 -26.97 -14.35
C HIS A 211 -28.35 -25.78 -15.18
N ARG A 212 -29.29 -26.01 -16.09
CA ARG A 212 -29.91 -24.94 -16.88
C ARG A 212 -31.25 -24.53 -16.27
N ARG A 213 -31.50 -23.23 -16.22
CA ARG A 213 -32.78 -22.67 -15.81
C ARG A 213 -33.76 -22.81 -16.98
N MET A 214 -34.97 -23.30 -16.72
CA MET A 214 -36.05 -23.29 -17.70
C MET A 214 -37.13 -22.27 -17.33
N GLY A 215 -37.52 -21.43 -18.29
CA GLY A 215 -38.49 -20.35 -18.12
C GLY A 215 -38.23 -19.20 -19.12
N ARG A 216 -39.23 -18.34 -19.32
CA ARG A 216 -39.16 -17.16 -20.17
C ARG A 216 -38.40 -16.03 -19.46
N THR A 217 -37.15 -15.78 -19.85
CA THR A 217 -36.29 -14.70 -19.28
C THR A 217 -36.78 -13.30 -19.64
N ASP A 218 -37.65 -13.18 -20.63
CA ASP A 218 -38.35 -11.96 -21.07
C ASP A 218 -39.33 -11.40 -20.02
N LYS A 219 -39.66 -12.17 -18.97
CA LYS A 219 -40.48 -11.72 -17.84
C LYS A 219 -39.71 -11.57 -16.53
N ASP A 220 -38.41 -11.86 -16.53
CA ASP A 220 -37.59 -11.49 -15.39
C ASP A 220 -37.57 -9.96 -15.32
N ALA A 221 -37.85 -9.40 -14.14
CA ALA A 221 -37.58 -7.98 -13.94
C ALA A 221 -36.10 -7.77 -14.30
N PRO A 222 -35.77 -6.84 -15.21
CA PRO A 222 -34.38 -6.59 -15.57
C PRO A 222 -33.60 -6.39 -14.27
N PRO A 223 -32.40 -6.99 -14.14
CA PRO A 223 -31.59 -6.77 -12.96
C PRO A 223 -31.50 -5.25 -12.74
N PRO A 224 -31.62 -4.77 -11.49
CA PRO A 224 -31.47 -3.35 -11.23
C PRO A 224 -30.16 -2.92 -11.88
N ASP A 225 -30.29 -2.01 -12.84
CA ASP A 225 -29.24 -1.41 -13.64
C ASP A 225 -27.91 -1.43 -12.86
N VAL A 226 -26.96 -2.29 -13.26
CA VAL A 226 -25.67 -2.43 -12.54
C VAL A 226 -24.83 -1.21 -12.90
N ARG A 227 -25.18 -0.09 -12.27
CA ARG A 227 -24.49 1.18 -12.44
C ARG A 227 -23.20 1.14 -11.63
N GLN A 228 -22.13 1.69 -12.21
CA GLN A 228 -20.99 2.07 -11.41
C GLN A 228 -21.48 2.98 -10.28
N ARG A 229 -21.29 2.54 -9.05
CA ARG A 229 -21.59 3.35 -7.88
C ARG A 229 -20.57 4.48 -7.83
N ASP A 230 -21.07 5.71 -7.77
CA ASP A 230 -20.20 6.87 -7.58
C ASP A 230 -19.43 6.71 -6.24
N PRO A 231 -18.09 6.60 -6.25
CA PRO A 231 -17.30 6.44 -5.03
C PRO A 231 -17.49 7.60 -4.04
N LYS A 232 -17.92 8.78 -4.50
CA LYS A 232 -18.23 9.92 -3.63
C LYS A 232 -19.37 9.61 -2.65
N LEU A 233 -20.23 8.65 -2.97
CA LEU A 233 -21.31 8.19 -2.09
C LEU A 233 -20.83 7.27 -0.96
N ASP A 234 -19.58 6.81 -1.01
CA ASP A 234 -18.97 5.92 -0.03
C ASP A 234 -18.00 6.65 0.91
N ILE A 235 -17.92 7.99 0.83
CA ILE A 235 -17.02 8.79 1.68
C ILE A 235 -17.46 8.75 3.14
N VAL A 236 -16.53 8.37 4.01
CA VAL A 236 -16.67 8.39 5.47
C VAL A 236 -16.02 9.66 6.03
N LYS A 237 -16.82 10.48 6.73
CA LYS A 237 -16.39 11.79 7.25
C LYS A 237 -15.53 11.74 8.53
N SER A 238 -15.40 10.57 9.16
CA SER A 238 -14.61 10.41 10.37
C SER A 238 -13.11 10.40 10.06
N TRP A 239 -12.32 10.94 11.00
CA TRP A 239 -10.88 10.84 10.94
C TRP A 239 -10.39 9.40 11.10
N VAL A 240 -9.39 9.04 10.31
CA VAL A 240 -8.51 7.91 10.56
C VAL A 240 -7.34 8.42 11.39
N ALA A 241 -7.04 7.76 12.51
CA ALA A 241 -5.84 8.04 13.27
C ALA A 241 -4.74 7.06 12.84
N VAL A 242 -3.56 7.57 12.51
CA VAL A 242 -2.41 6.75 12.12
C VAL A 242 -1.22 7.18 12.95
N ASP A 243 -0.74 6.28 13.80
CA ASP A 243 0.51 6.47 14.53
C ASP A 243 1.66 5.83 13.78
N ILE A 244 2.55 6.67 13.24
CA ILE A 244 3.71 6.26 12.45
C ILE A 244 4.92 6.19 13.38
N GLY A 245 5.17 4.99 13.91
CA GLY A 245 6.39 4.69 14.64
C GLY A 245 7.52 4.24 13.71
N ALA A 246 8.75 4.36 14.22
CA ALA A 246 9.93 3.94 13.47
C ALA A 246 9.99 2.43 13.18
N ALA A 247 9.41 1.58 14.04
CA ALA A 247 9.38 0.12 13.86
C ALA A 247 8.00 -0.44 13.54
N SER A 248 6.94 0.24 13.97
CA SER A 248 5.56 -0.19 13.79
C SER A 248 4.65 0.98 13.44
N THR A 249 3.49 0.67 12.86
CA THR A 249 2.42 1.60 12.54
C THR A 249 1.13 1.08 13.16
N VAL A 250 0.38 1.96 13.82
CA VAL A 250 -0.96 1.65 14.34
C VAL A 250 -1.99 2.47 13.57
N VAL A 251 -3.03 1.83 13.10
CA VAL A 251 -4.11 2.48 12.34
C VAL A 251 -5.42 2.26 13.07
N ALA A 252 -6.16 3.33 13.34
CA ALA A 252 -7.46 3.28 13.98
C ALA A 252 -8.51 4.02 13.13
N VAL A 253 -9.68 3.41 12.97
CA VAL A 253 -10.86 4.00 12.35
C VAL A 253 -12.01 4.05 13.36
N ARG A 254 -13.03 4.86 13.07
CA ARG A 254 -14.25 4.87 13.86
C ARG A 254 -15.22 3.82 13.33
N GLY A 255 -15.52 2.81 14.13
CA GLY A 255 -16.50 1.76 13.82
C GLY A 255 -17.94 2.26 13.85
N GLU A 256 -18.88 1.42 13.42
CA GLU A 256 -20.31 1.76 13.27
C GLU A 256 -20.97 2.26 14.56
N ARG A 257 -20.54 1.74 15.72
CA ARG A 257 -21.04 2.14 17.05
C ARG A 257 -20.27 3.31 17.68
N GLY A 258 -19.38 3.93 16.91
CA GLY A 258 -18.56 5.05 17.37
C GLY A 258 -17.29 4.66 18.14
N ALA A 259 -17.09 3.37 18.43
CA ALA A 259 -15.87 2.84 19.05
C ALA A 259 -14.69 2.84 18.07
N ALA A 260 -13.46 2.83 18.60
CA ALA A 260 -12.26 2.73 17.78
C ALA A 260 -12.06 1.28 17.32
N GLU A 261 -11.80 1.10 16.03
CA GLU A 261 -11.44 -0.17 15.42
C GLU A 261 -10.01 -0.10 14.87
N LEU A 262 -9.17 -1.06 15.25
CA LEU A 262 -7.78 -1.12 14.82
C LEU A 262 -7.65 -1.94 13.53
N VAL A 263 -6.84 -1.43 12.59
CA VAL A 263 -6.63 -2.02 11.28
C VAL A 263 -5.19 -2.52 11.16
N ARG A 264 -5.04 -3.79 10.78
CA ARG A 264 -3.73 -4.42 10.54
C ARG A 264 -3.39 -4.40 9.07
N ILE A 265 -2.13 -4.13 8.73
CA ILE A 265 -1.65 -4.13 7.34
C ILE A 265 -0.89 -5.43 7.06
N GLY A 266 -1.22 -6.08 5.94
CA GLY A 266 -0.66 -7.37 5.54
C GLY A 266 -0.82 -8.50 6.57
N PRO A 267 -1.97 -8.66 7.26
CA PRO A 267 -2.12 -9.68 8.30
C PRO A 267 -1.95 -11.10 7.75
N ILE A 268 -1.24 -11.95 8.48
CA ILE A 268 -0.95 -13.35 8.12
C ILE A 268 -1.75 -14.38 8.92
N ALA A 269 -2.41 -13.93 9.99
CA ALA A 269 -3.18 -14.74 10.93
C ALA A 269 -4.21 -13.85 11.64
N SER A 270 -5.16 -14.45 12.37
CA SER A 270 -6.08 -13.72 13.25
C SER A 270 -5.34 -13.04 14.41
N VAL A 271 -5.98 -12.05 15.05
CA VAL A 271 -5.42 -11.38 16.24
C VAL A 271 -5.40 -12.37 17.41
N GLY A 272 -4.25 -12.57 18.02
CA GLY A 272 -4.07 -13.35 19.24
C GLY A 272 -3.77 -12.47 20.46
N VAL A 273 -3.02 -11.39 20.29
CA VAL A 273 -2.61 -10.45 21.36
C VAL A 273 -2.78 -8.99 20.91
N PRO A 274 -2.89 -8.02 21.84
CA PRO A 274 -3.03 -6.60 21.46
C PRO A 274 -1.86 -6.07 20.65
N ALA A 275 -0.65 -6.60 20.89
CA ALA A 275 0.55 -6.27 20.13
C ALA A 275 0.43 -6.62 18.63
N ASP A 276 -0.49 -7.50 18.23
CA ASP A 276 -0.76 -7.82 16.83
C ASP A 276 -1.42 -6.65 16.08
N TYR A 277 -1.83 -5.57 16.76
CA TYR A 277 -2.28 -4.34 16.10
C TYR A 277 -1.15 -3.37 15.77
N GLU A 278 0.05 -3.58 16.32
CA GLU A 278 1.26 -2.84 15.93
C GLU A 278 1.84 -3.45 14.65
N THR A 279 1.36 -2.95 13.51
CA THR A 279 1.80 -3.43 12.20
C THR A 279 3.29 -3.11 12.01
N PRO A 280 4.16 -4.09 11.70
CA PRO A 280 5.57 -3.82 11.40
C PRO A 280 5.74 -2.84 10.24
N SER A 281 6.56 -1.81 10.41
CA SER A 281 6.88 -0.84 9.35
C SER A 281 7.92 -1.42 8.40
N GLU A 282 7.52 -2.44 7.63
CA GLU A 282 8.38 -3.22 6.73
C GLU A 282 7.77 -3.37 5.33
N ILE A 283 8.64 -3.42 4.31
CA ILE A 283 8.28 -3.76 2.92
C ILE A 283 9.23 -4.84 2.42
N ALA A 284 8.70 -5.89 1.81
CA ALA A 284 9.46 -6.97 1.22
C ALA A 284 9.19 -7.05 -0.28
N PHE A 285 10.26 -7.18 -1.07
CA PHE A 285 10.19 -7.28 -2.53
C PHE A 285 10.53 -8.71 -2.95
N GLU A 286 9.53 -9.48 -3.36
CA GLU A 286 9.78 -10.78 -3.99
C GLU A 286 10.32 -10.55 -5.41
N ASN A 287 9.79 -9.57 -6.15
CA ASN A 287 10.34 -9.15 -7.43
C ASN A 287 10.34 -7.63 -7.56
N LEU A 288 11.53 -7.02 -7.49
CA LEU A 288 11.66 -5.57 -7.46
C LEU A 288 11.32 -4.94 -8.81
N ALA A 289 11.80 -5.52 -9.91
CA ALA A 289 11.56 -4.99 -11.25
C ALA A 289 10.06 -4.89 -11.58
N ARG A 290 9.29 -5.96 -11.31
CA ARG A 290 7.84 -5.97 -11.54
C ARG A 290 7.11 -5.02 -10.59
N ALA A 291 7.49 -4.99 -9.31
CA ALA A 291 6.87 -4.08 -8.34
C ALA A 291 7.06 -2.61 -8.75
N ILE A 292 8.28 -2.21 -9.11
CA ILE A 292 8.61 -0.84 -9.53
C ILE A 292 7.95 -0.48 -10.86
N LYS A 293 7.93 -1.41 -11.82
CA LYS A 293 7.22 -1.21 -13.09
C LYS A 293 5.74 -0.95 -12.84
N ALA A 294 5.06 -1.83 -12.10
CA ALA A 294 3.65 -1.69 -11.78
C ALA A 294 3.35 -0.39 -11.00
N TRP A 295 4.26 0.02 -10.11
CA TRP A 295 4.18 1.28 -9.37
C TRP A 295 4.26 2.52 -10.28
N ARG A 296 5.09 2.48 -11.32
CA ARG A 296 5.31 3.59 -12.27
C ARG A 296 4.30 3.63 -13.40
N ASP A 297 3.74 2.48 -13.80
CA ASP A 297 2.80 2.37 -14.92
C ASP A 297 1.50 3.16 -14.71
N ARG A 298 1.07 3.38 -13.46
CA ARG A 298 -0.12 4.16 -13.12
C ARG A 298 0.09 4.96 -11.85
N VAL A 299 -0.43 6.19 -11.84
CA VAL A 299 -0.45 7.03 -10.64
C VAL A 299 -1.48 6.50 -9.64
N ILE A 300 -2.74 6.46 -10.06
CA ILE A 300 -3.86 5.98 -9.25
C ILE A 300 -4.00 4.48 -9.40
N LEU A 301 -4.18 3.81 -8.26
CA LEU A 301 -4.30 2.37 -8.13
C LEU A 301 -3.24 1.63 -8.97
N PRO A 302 -1.93 1.86 -8.69
CA PRO A 302 -0.87 1.11 -9.35
C PRO A 302 -1.14 -0.39 -9.21
N THR A 303 -1.00 -1.17 -10.28
CA THR A 303 -1.39 -2.59 -10.29
C THR A 303 -0.31 -3.48 -9.67
N THR A 304 0.20 -3.09 -8.50
CA THR A 304 1.15 -3.88 -7.73
C THR A 304 0.50 -5.19 -7.31
N ARG A 305 1.26 -6.27 -7.32
CA ARG A 305 0.79 -7.60 -6.93
C ARG A 305 1.36 -7.96 -5.57
N TRP A 306 0.54 -8.59 -4.74
CA TRP A 306 0.96 -9.10 -3.44
C TRP A 306 2.08 -10.16 -3.54
N ASP A 307 2.17 -10.85 -4.68
CA ASP A 307 3.24 -11.80 -4.99
C ASP A 307 4.56 -11.12 -5.39
N ASP A 308 4.55 -9.83 -5.73
CA ASP A 308 5.75 -9.07 -6.11
C ASP A 308 6.25 -8.18 -4.95
N VAL A 309 5.32 -7.61 -4.17
CA VAL A 309 5.64 -6.75 -3.03
C VAL A 309 4.64 -6.91 -1.89
N GLN A 310 5.17 -7.07 -0.68
CA GLN A 310 4.41 -7.27 0.55
C GLN A 310 4.77 -6.18 1.57
N VAL A 311 3.83 -5.88 2.46
CA VAL A 311 4.03 -4.89 3.54
C VAL A 311 3.56 -5.44 4.88
N GLY A 312 3.96 -4.80 5.97
CA GLY A 312 3.41 -5.09 7.29
C GLY A 312 3.81 -6.47 7.81
N PHE A 313 2.86 -7.20 8.38
CA PHE A 313 3.10 -8.54 8.94
C PHE A 313 3.56 -9.55 7.87
N ALA A 314 3.11 -9.42 6.63
CA ALA A 314 3.55 -10.29 5.54
C ALA A 314 5.02 -10.07 5.19
N ALA A 315 5.47 -8.81 5.12
CA ALA A 315 6.88 -8.48 4.91
C ALA A 315 7.77 -8.97 6.06
N GLN A 316 7.33 -8.75 7.30
CA GLN A 316 8.03 -9.27 8.48
C GLN A 316 8.13 -10.80 8.44
N ARG A 317 7.03 -11.50 8.10
CA ARG A 317 7.03 -12.97 7.96
C ARG A 317 8.01 -13.43 6.90
N MET A 318 8.08 -12.75 5.76
CA MET A 318 9.05 -13.07 4.70
C MET A 318 10.48 -13.00 5.23
N ARG A 319 10.81 -11.95 6.00
CA ARG A 319 12.13 -11.77 6.62
C ARG A 319 12.45 -12.80 7.71
N THR A 320 11.50 -13.08 8.60
CA THR A 320 11.74 -13.85 9.83
C THR A 320 11.44 -15.34 9.71
N ARG A 321 10.81 -15.79 8.63
CA ARG A 321 10.53 -17.22 8.39
C ARG A 321 11.83 -18.01 8.56
N ALA A 322 11.78 -19.11 9.31
CA ALA A 322 12.91 -20.01 9.45
C ALA A 322 13.19 -20.75 8.14
N GLY A 323 14.47 -20.94 7.80
CA GLY A 323 14.92 -21.63 6.59
C GLY A 323 16.41 -21.44 6.31
N LEU A 324 16.96 -22.19 5.36
CA LEU A 324 18.34 -21.98 4.89
C LEU A 324 18.50 -20.63 4.17
N ASP A 325 17.46 -20.22 3.47
CA ASP A 325 17.36 -18.98 2.68
C ASP A 325 16.84 -17.76 3.49
N GLN A 326 16.83 -17.84 4.83
CA GLN A 326 16.39 -16.71 5.66
C GLN A 326 17.25 -15.45 5.42
N PRO A 327 18.59 -15.52 5.38
CA PRO A 327 19.40 -14.32 5.12
C PRO A 327 19.16 -13.74 3.72
N GLU A 328 19.00 -14.60 2.71
CA GLU A 328 18.65 -14.18 1.34
C GLU A 328 17.33 -13.41 1.32
N ARG A 329 16.27 -13.93 1.97
CA ARG A 329 14.99 -13.21 2.09
C ARG A 329 15.18 -11.86 2.77
N ALA A 330 15.96 -11.79 3.85
CA ALA A 330 16.19 -10.55 4.59
C ALA A 330 16.89 -9.46 3.74
N THR A 331 17.68 -9.82 2.71
CA THR A 331 18.26 -8.81 1.80
C THR A 331 17.22 -8.07 0.96
N SER A 332 16.05 -8.66 0.77
CA SER A 332 14.95 -8.11 -0.03
C SER A 332 13.91 -7.34 0.80
N VAL A 333 14.17 -7.15 2.10
CA VAL A 333 13.25 -6.47 3.02
C VAL A 333 13.86 -5.16 3.53
N ILE A 334 13.12 -4.07 3.38
CA ILE A 334 13.42 -2.81 4.04
C ILE A 334 12.63 -2.73 5.34
N THR A 335 13.34 -2.72 6.46
CA THR A 335 12.75 -2.54 7.79
C THR A 335 12.77 -1.07 8.19
N ASN A 336 11.97 -0.74 9.21
CA ASN A 336 11.93 0.61 9.77
C ASN A 336 11.66 1.68 8.70
N VAL A 337 10.70 1.42 7.83
CA VAL A 337 10.42 2.20 6.60
C VAL A 337 10.41 3.73 6.83
N PRO A 338 9.80 4.27 7.91
CA PRO A 338 9.83 5.71 8.15
C PRO A 338 11.25 6.28 8.41
N MET A 339 12.16 5.49 9.02
CA MET A 339 13.55 5.90 9.27
C MET A 339 14.38 6.06 7.99
N VAL A 340 13.87 5.63 6.84
CA VAL A 340 14.51 5.91 5.55
C VAL A 340 14.70 7.41 5.33
N ARG A 341 13.84 8.28 5.89
CA ARG A 341 14.03 9.73 5.78
C ARG A 341 15.29 10.21 6.49
N GLU A 342 15.50 9.79 7.74
CA GLU A 342 16.73 10.10 8.49
C GLU A 342 17.99 9.65 7.72
N ARG A 343 17.94 8.47 7.10
CA ARG A 343 19.05 7.96 6.30
C ARG A 343 19.32 8.78 5.04
N ILE A 344 18.27 9.22 4.34
CA ILE A 344 18.38 10.10 3.16
C ILE A 344 18.92 11.48 3.55
N GLU A 345 18.46 12.05 4.67
CA GLU A 345 18.98 13.31 5.23
C GLU A 345 20.50 13.22 5.48
N ARG A 346 20.96 12.06 5.97
CA ARG A 346 22.38 11.74 6.17
C ARG A 346 23.14 11.41 4.89
N LYS A 347 22.47 11.42 3.74
CA LYS A 347 23.04 11.09 2.42
C LYS A 347 23.56 9.65 2.34
N GLU A 348 22.99 8.73 3.12
CA GLU A 348 23.31 7.32 3.01
C GLU A 348 22.80 6.74 1.69
N GLN A 349 23.61 5.92 1.05
CA GLN A 349 23.20 5.19 -0.15
C GLN A 349 22.42 3.94 0.25
N ILE A 350 21.12 3.93 -0.03
CA ILE A 350 20.24 2.79 0.18
C ILE A 350 19.90 2.18 -1.17
N LYS A 351 20.21 0.89 -1.33
CA LYS A 351 19.80 0.09 -2.49
C LYS A 351 18.78 -0.93 -2.06
N LEU A 352 17.68 -1.01 -2.81
CA LEU A 352 16.70 -2.08 -2.72
C LEU A 352 17.11 -3.22 -3.66
N ARG A 353 16.68 -4.43 -3.33
CA ARG A 353 16.84 -5.64 -4.16
C ARG A 353 15.56 -6.47 -4.03
N GLY A 354 15.18 -7.19 -5.08
CA GLY A 354 14.14 -8.21 -4.98
C GLY A 354 14.73 -9.61 -4.83
N ARG A 355 14.01 -10.50 -4.14
CA ARG A 355 14.50 -11.85 -3.84
C ARG A 355 14.66 -12.72 -5.10
N SER A 356 13.68 -12.68 -6.00
CA SER A 356 13.66 -13.47 -7.24
C SER A 356 14.46 -12.83 -8.39
N ASP A 357 14.89 -11.58 -8.22
CA ASP A 357 15.67 -10.79 -9.18
C ASP A 357 16.84 -10.06 -8.49
N PRO A 358 17.79 -10.78 -7.90
CA PRO A 358 18.83 -10.21 -7.04
C PRO A 358 19.79 -9.25 -7.76
N ASP A 359 19.90 -9.37 -9.09
CA ASP A 359 20.69 -8.47 -9.95
C ASP A 359 19.99 -7.12 -10.18
N THR A 360 18.69 -7.03 -9.91
CA THR A 360 17.93 -5.78 -9.98
C THR A 360 18.15 -4.99 -8.71
N SER A 361 18.55 -3.72 -8.87
CA SER A 361 18.64 -2.79 -7.74
C SER A 361 18.00 -1.45 -8.05
N GLU A 362 17.31 -0.89 -7.06
CA GLU A 362 16.77 0.48 -7.10
C GLU A 362 17.47 1.28 -5.99
N ALA A 363 18.24 2.29 -6.39
CA ALA A 363 18.85 3.20 -5.45
C ALA A 363 17.83 4.26 -5.01
N LEU A 364 17.62 4.41 -3.71
CA LEU A 364 16.74 5.45 -3.19
C LEU A 364 17.38 6.82 -3.40
N LYS A 365 16.60 7.70 -4.01
CA LYS A 365 16.95 9.11 -4.21
C LYS A 365 16.24 9.97 -3.19
N ARG A 366 16.53 11.27 -3.19
CA ARG A 366 15.73 12.23 -2.43
C ARG A 366 14.26 12.12 -2.87
N PRO A 367 13.31 12.16 -1.94
CA PRO A 367 11.90 12.15 -2.30
C PRO A 367 11.55 13.36 -3.16
N ALA A 368 10.43 13.29 -3.87
CA ALA A 368 9.86 14.44 -4.55
C ALA A 368 9.70 15.60 -3.55
N PRO A 369 9.90 16.86 -4.00
CA PRO A 369 9.74 18.00 -3.11
C PRO A 369 8.33 18.01 -2.47
N PRO A 370 8.19 18.59 -1.28
CA PRO A 370 6.91 18.66 -0.58
C PRO A 370 5.87 19.54 -1.27
N ILE A 371 6.26 20.26 -2.33
CA ILE A 371 5.39 21.12 -3.12
C ILE A 371 4.51 20.23 -3.99
N ILE A 372 3.21 20.28 -3.73
CA ILE A 372 2.16 19.72 -4.57
C ILE A 372 1.95 20.76 -5.67
N ASP A 373 2.58 20.57 -6.82
CA ASP A 373 2.36 21.43 -7.99
C ASP A 373 1.05 21.05 -8.72
N GLU A 374 0.65 21.91 -9.67
CA GLU A 374 -0.50 21.66 -10.55
C GLU A 374 -0.27 20.46 -11.48
N GLU A 375 0.99 20.05 -11.68
CA GLU A 375 1.40 18.92 -12.53
C GLU A 375 1.18 17.55 -11.84
N GLY A 376 1.12 17.52 -10.51
CA GLY A 376 0.66 16.39 -9.71
C GLY A 376 1.74 15.33 -9.41
N ILE A 377 1.38 14.05 -9.52
CA ILE A 377 2.32 12.93 -9.29
C ILE A 377 2.80 12.43 -10.66
N GLY A 378 4.10 12.56 -10.94
CA GLY A 378 4.69 12.19 -12.22
C GLY A 378 5.20 10.74 -12.28
N SER A 379 5.27 10.17 -13.49
CA SER A 379 5.92 8.86 -13.74
C SER A 379 7.44 8.89 -13.53
N HIS A 380 8.04 10.08 -13.49
CA HIS A 380 9.47 10.31 -13.26
C HIS A 380 9.81 10.60 -11.80
N ASP A 381 8.81 10.64 -10.92
CA ASP A 381 9.04 10.87 -9.50
C ASP A 381 9.95 9.77 -8.91
N PRO A 382 10.89 10.14 -8.02
CA PRO A 382 11.68 9.17 -7.28
C PRO A 382 10.80 8.15 -6.56
N PHE A 383 11.20 6.88 -6.62
CA PHE A 383 10.50 5.85 -5.84
C PHE A 383 10.67 6.11 -4.34
N ASP A 384 9.56 6.16 -3.61
CA ASP A 384 9.54 6.34 -2.17
C ASP A 384 8.88 5.15 -1.46
N PRO A 385 9.63 4.35 -0.66
CA PRO A 385 9.06 3.28 0.15
C PRO A 385 7.96 3.74 1.12
N ILE A 386 8.02 4.96 1.66
CA ILE A 386 7.00 5.48 2.59
C ILE A 386 5.69 5.71 1.84
N GLU A 387 5.77 6.21 0.60
CA GLU A 387 4.61 6.40 -0.28
C GLU A 387 3.97 5.06 -0.65
N LEU A 388 4.77 4.04 -1.00
CA LEU A 388 4.28 2.70 -1.25
C LEU A 388 3.60 2.08 -0.01
N TYR A 389 4.21 2.24 1.16
CA TYR A 389 3.65 1.72 2.42
C TYR A 389 2.31 2.39 2.75
N ALA A 390 2.21 3.71 2.60
CA ALA A 390 0.97 4.46 2.80
C ALA A 390 -0.10 4.12 1.76
N TYR A 391 0.29 3.80 0.52
CA TYR A 391 -0.64 3.26 -0.48
C TYR A 391 -1.29 1.96 0.01
N TYR A 392 -0.50 1.04 0.59
CA TYR A 392 -1.07 -0.18 1.16
C TYR A 392 -1.90 0.06 2.42
N ILE A 393 -1.56 1.05 3.27
CA ILE A 393 -2.45 1.50 4.36
C ILE A 393 -3.80 1.91 3.76
N GLY A 394 -3.78 2.74 2.73
CA GLY A 394 -4.95 3.17 1.98
C GLY A 394 -5.78 2.00 1.45
N LEU A 395 -5.18 1.01 0.78
CA LEU A 395 -5.89 -0.17 0.27
C LEU A 395 -6.56 -1.04 1.37
N HIS A 396 -5.98 -1.09 2.58
CA HIS A 396 -6.58 -1.83 3.70
C HIS A 396 -7.75 -1.08 4.34
N LEU A 397 -7.77 0.25 4.22
CA LEU A 397 -8.81 1.12 4.76
C LEU A 397 -9.95 1.34 3.76
N ASN A 398 -9.60 1.74 2.55
CA ASN A 398 -10.50 2.23 1.51
C ASN A 398 -11.08 1.06 0.72
N GLN A 399 -12.00 0.34 1.36
CA GLN A 399 -12.68 -0.83 0.78
C GLN A 399 -14.16 -0.56 0.68
N ARG A 400 -14.80 -1.05 -0.39
CA ARG A 400 -16.24 -0.84 -0.63
C ARG A 400 -17.14 -1.22 0.56
N ALA A 401 -16.75 -2.23 1.33
CA ALA A 401 -17.52 -2.67 2.51
C ALA A 401 -17.37 -1.76 3.75
N LYS A 402 -16.33 -0.92 3.80
CA LYS A 402 -16.00 -0.02 4.93
C LYS A 402 -16.17 1.46 4.59
N GLY A 403 -16.27 1.77 3.29
CA GLY A 403 -16.28 3.13 2.77
C GLY A 403 -14.88 3.62 2.43
N LEU A 404 -14.81 4.89 2.04
CA LEU A 404 -13.59 5.59 1.61
C LEU A 404 -13.29 6.70 2.60
N HIS A 405 -12.11 6.68 3.18
CA HIS A 405 -11.65 7.70 4.11
C HIS A 405 -10.87 8.78 3.37
N THR A 406 -11.11 10.04 3.73
CA THR A 406 -10.39 11.17 3.14
C THR A 406 -9.81 12.13 4.18
N ARG A 407 -9.85 11.75 5.47
CA ARG A 407 -9.36 12.55 6.60
C ARG A 407 -8.48 11.69 7.49
N TYR A 408 -7.20 12.03 7.57
CA TYR A 408 -6.17 11.27 8.27
C TYR A 408 -5.39 12.20 9.21
N ALA A 409 -5.35 11.83 10.48
CA ALA A 409 -4.57 12.49 11.52
C ALA A 409 -3.34 11.62 11.81
N ILE A 410 -2.16 12.13 11.49
CA ILE A 410 -0.90 11.38 11.54
C ILE A 410 -0.09 11.83 12.76
N THR A 411 0.23 10.90 13.65
CA THR A 411 1.19 11.13 14.74
C THR A 411 2.53 10.53 14.36
N MET A 412 3.61 11.16 14.79
CA MET A 412 4.99 10.78 14.47
C MET A 412 5.86 11.00 15.71
N PRO A 413 7.06 10.37 15.79
CA PRO A 413 7.88 10.40 16.98
C PRO A 413 8.26 11.82 17.39
N THR A 414 8.37 12.01 18.71
CA THR A 414 8.48 13.33 19.34
C THR A 414 9.73 14.09 18.90
N GLY A 415 10.89 13.44 18.77
CA GLY A 415 12.16 14.09 18.42
C GLY A 415 12.38 14.35 16.94
N TRP A 416 11.40 14.10 16.08
CA TRP A 416 11.58 14.32 14.65
C TRP A 416 11.46 15.80 14.29
N SER A 417 12.39 16.29 13.48
CA SER A 417 12.38 17.69 13.03
C SER A 417 11.14 18.01 12.19
N PRO A 418 10.68 19.27 12.17
CA PRO A 418 9.55 19.69 11.34
C PRO A 418 9.69 19.29 9.86
N GLU A 419 10.90 19.38 9.30
CA GLU A 419 11.20 19.03 7.91
C GLU A 419 11.03 17.54 7.65
N ARG A 420 11.51 16.70 8.59
CA ARG A 420 11.33 15.24 8.50
C ARG A 420 9.86 14.86 8.56
N ARG A 421 9.13 15.45 9.51
CA ARG A 421 7.68 15.21 9.68
C ARG A 421 6.92 15.62 8.43
N LEU A 422 7.20 16.79 7.88
CA LEU A 422 6.59 17.26 6.63
C LEU A 422 6.91 16.33 5.46
N SER A 423 8.17 15.89 5.32
CA SER A 423 8.56 14.95 4.26
C SER A 423 7.81 13.62 4.34
N VAL A 424 7.66 13.06 5.56
CA VAL A 424 6.90 11.83 5.77
C VAL A 424 5.41 12.05 5.53
N LEU A 425 4.85 13.17 5.99
CA LEU A 425 3.44 13.53 5.78
C LEU A 425 3.09 13.61 4.29
N VAL A 426 3.94 14.23 3.48
CA VAL A 426 3.76 14.32 2.02
C VAL A 426 3.79 12.92 1.38
N ALA A 427 4.75 12.07 1.74
CA ALA A 427 4.81 10.71 1.23
C ALA A 427 3.56 9.90 1.61
N ILE A 428 3.07 10.05 2.85
CA ILE A 428 1.83 9.42 3.31
C ILE A 428 0.63 9.92 2.50
N ARG A 429 0.50 11.24 2.31
CA ARG A 429 -0.58 11.83 1.53
C ARG A 429 -0.58 11.30 0.09
N ARG A 430 0.60 11.26 -0.55
CA ARG A 430 0.78 10.70 -1.90
C ARG A 430 0.33 9.25 -1.97
N GLY A 431 0.78 8.42 -1.03
CA GLY A 431 0.40 7.01 -0.98
C GLY A 431 -1.10 6.81 -0.80
N ILE A 432 -1.71 7.50 0.16
CA ILE A 432 -3.16 7.47 0.40
C ILE A 432 -3.93 7.92 -0.84
N PHE A 433 -3.52 9.03 -1.47
CA PHE A 433 -4.15 9.53 -2.69
C PHE A 433 -4.13 8.48 -3.80
N ARG A 434 -2.99 7.81 -4.03
CA ARG A 434 -2.87 6.73 -5.01
C ARG A 434 -3.78 5.54 -4.71
N SER A 435 -4.20 5.34 -3.46
CA SER A 435 -5.08 4.25 -3.06
C SER A 435 -6.57 4.52 -3.34
N LEU A 436 -6.94 5.78 -3.60
CA LEU A 436 -8.33 6.17 -3.83
C LEU A 436 -8.78 5.82 -5.27
N PRO A 437 -10.08 5.63 -5.50
CA PRO A 437 -10.62 5.45 -6.84
C PRO A 437 -10.27 6.61 -7.80
N ALA A 438 -9.97 6.28 -9.05
CA ALA A 438 -9.66 7.27 -10.08
C ALA A 438 -10.83 8.24 -10.31
N GLY A 439 -10.50 9.53 -10.48
CA GLY A 439 -11.49 10.59 -10.71
C GLY A 439 -12.32 10.99 -9.48
N MET A 440 -12.05 10.41 -8.31
CA MET A 440 -12.74 10.76 -7.06
C MET A 440 -12.34 12.15 -6.56
N LEU A 441 -11.03 12.42 -6.51
CA LEU A 441 -10.41 13.66 -6.05
C LEU A 441 -9.26 14.04 -7.00
N GLU A 442 -9.01 15.33 -7.12
CA GLU A 442 -7.80 15.85 -7.75
C GLU A 442 -6.66 15.85 -6.74
N TYR A 443 -5.41 15.68 -7.18
CA TYR A 443 -4.28 15.57 -6.25
C TYR A 443 -4.09 16.84 -5.42
N HIS A 444 -4.31 18.00 -6.04
CA HIS A 444 -4.23 19.32 -5.41
C HIS A 444 -5.48 19.67 -4.57
N ASP A 445 -6.48 18.79 -4.48
CA ASP A 445 -7.63 18.97 -3.60
C ASP A 445 -7.23 18.71 -2.14
N LEU A 446 -6.69 19.75 -1.48
CA LEU A 446 -6.25 19.70 -0.10
C LEU A 446 -7.41 19.67 0.90
N GLU A 447 -8.59 20.15 0.50
CA GLU A 447 -9.79 20.11 1.33
C GLU A 447 -10.47 18.75 1.25
N GLY A 448 -10.53 18.16 0.05
CA GLY A 448 -11.09 16.86 -0.22
C GLY A 448 -10.29 15.70 0.38
N LEU A 449 -8.95 15.77 0.34
CA LEU A 449 -8.05 14.83 1.00
C LEU A 449 -7.17 15.52 2.06
N GLN A 450 -7.60 15.38 3.32
CA GLN A 450 -6.90 15.90 4.50
C GLN A 450 -5.97 14.83 5.07
N VAL A 451 -4.67 15.08 5.02
CA VAL A 451 -3.66 14.28 5.72
C VAL A 451 -2.85 15.26 6.54
N VAL A 452 -3.15 15.34 7.83
CA VAL A 452 -2.66 16.38 8.73
C VAL A 452 -1.69 15.79 9.74
N ASP A 453 -0.67 16.58 10.08
CA ASP A 453 0.19 16.29 11.22
C ASP A 453 -0.59 16.59 12.51
N ALA A 454 -0.84 15.54 13.31
CA ALA A 454 -1.54 15.61 14.60
C ALA A 454 -0.59 15.82 15.79
N GLY A 455 0.70 16.06 15.52
CA GLY A 455 1.71 16.38 16.52
C GLY A 455 2.50 15.16 17.04
N PRO A 456 3.36 15.39 18.05
CA PRO A 456 4.18 14.35 18.68
C PRO A 456 3.33 13.22 19.25
N SER A 457 3.72 11.95 19.04
CA SER A 457 3.01 10.77 19.56
C SER A 457 2.81 10.80 21.09
N ALA A 458 3.73 11.44 21.81
CA ALA A 458 3.63 11.63 23.26
C ALA A 458 2.36 12.39 23.70
N ILE A 459 1.82 13.30 22.88
CA ILE A 459 0.64 14.11 23.26
C ILE A 459 -0.66 13.29 23.23
N PRO A 460 -1.01 12.59 22.13
CA PRO A 460 -2.12 11.63 22.13
C PRO A 460 -1.97 10.54 23.19
N PHE A 461 -0.75 10.06 23.44
CA PHE A 461 -0.49 9.10 24.51
C PHE A 461 -0.84 9.70 25.89
N ALA A 462 -0.46 10.94 26.17
CA ALA A 462 -0.83 11.64 27.39
C ALA A 462 -2.36 11.73 27.55
N ALA A 463 -3.06 12.15 26.50
CA ALA A 463 -4.51 12.25 26.48
C ALA A 463 -5.19 10.90 26.77
N PHE A 464 -4.67 9.82 26.20
CA PHE A 464 -5.11 8.46 26.47
C PHE A 464 -4.83 8.04 27.92
N ALA A 465 -3.61 8.27 28.41
CA ALA A 465 -3.18 7.92 29.76
C ALA A 465 -4.00 8.64 30.83
N PHE A 466 -4.35 9.92 30.63
CA PHE A 466 -5.21 10.63 31.58
C PHE A 466 -6.58 9.94 31.74
N ARG A 467 -7.17 9.48 30.63
CA ARG A 467 -8.43 8.73 30.68
C ARG A 467 -8.24 7.37 31.34
N ALA A 468 -7.21 6.63 30.93
CA ALA A 468 -6.96 5.27 31.42
C ALA A 468 -6.66 5.20 32.92
N PHE A 469 -5.92 6.18 33.45
CA PHE A 469 -5.57 6.24 34.87
C PHE A 469 -6.53 7.11 35.70
N GLY A 470 -7.62 7.62 35.11
CA GLY A 470 -8.60 8.45 35.82
C GLY A 470 -8.03 9.79 36.31
N ILE A 471 -7.02 10.33 35.62
CA ILE A 471 -6.39 11.61 35.93
C ILE A 471 -7.28 12.72 35.38
N SER A 472 -7.70 13.62 36.26
CA SER A 472 -8.57 14.74 35.92
C SER A 472 -8.23 15.95 36.79
N PRO A 473 -8.28 17.17 36.23
CA PRO A 473 -8.16 18.38 37.03
C PRO A 473 -9.41 18.53 37.91
N ARG A 474 -9.24 18.40 39.23
CA ARG A 474 -10.31 18.57 40.22
C ARG A 474 -10.07 19.87 40.98
N GLY A 475 -10.41 21.00 40.35
CA GLY A 475 -10.12 22.35 40.87
C GLY A 475 -8.83 22.90 40.28
N ASP A 476 -7.69 22.34 40.68
CA ASP A 476 -6.37 22.77 40.22
C ASP A 476 -5.88 22.03 38.97
N SER A 477 -4.85 22.60 38.36
CA SER A 477 -4.18 22.07 37.18
C SER A 477 -3.21 20.94 37.57
N VAL A 478 -3.23 19.85 36.79
CA VAL A 478 -2.45 18.64 37.08
C VAL A 478 -1.16 18.68 36.28
N PRO A 479 0.02 18.82 36.93
CA PRO A 479 1.28 18.74 36.23
C PRO A 479 1.55 17.30 35.79
N PHE A 480 2.13 17.15 34.62
CA PHE A 480 2.50 15.84 34.10
C PHE A 480 3.85 15.87 33.38
N CYS A 481 4.48 14.71 33.36
CA CYS A 481 5.60 14.37 32.49
C CYS A 481 5.22 13.11 31.73
N VAL A 482 5.32 13.13 30.41
CA VAL A 482 5.12 11.96 29.56
C VAL A 482 6.48 11.52 29.04
N ILE A 483 6.78 10.23 29.18
CA ILE A 483 7.98 9.60 28.62
C ILE A 483 7.50 8.52 27.66
N ASP A 484 7.53 8.81 26.36
CA ASP A 484 7.19 7.88 25.29
C ASP A 484 8.47 7.27 24.71
N ALA A 485 8.88 6.13 25.25
CA ALA A 485 10.10 5.44 24.87
C ALA A 485 9.83 4.48 23.70
N GLY A 486 9.94 5.02 22.49
CA GLY A 486 9.64 4.35 21.24
C GLY A 486 10.82 3.58 20.64
N ALA A 487 10.69 3.24 19.36
CA ALA A 487 11.71 2.49 18.62
C ALA A 487 12.89 3.34 18.13
N SER A 488 12.63 4.59 17.72
CA SER A 488 13.65 5.53 17.22
C SER A 488 14.26 6.42 18.28
N ASP A 489 13.50 6.79 19.29
CA ASP A 489 13.86 7.80 20.28
C ASP A 489 12.93 7.68 21.49
N THR A 490 13.27 8.40 22.55
CA THR A 490 12.40 8.59 23.71
C THR A 490 11.98 10.04 23.79
N GLY A 491 10.69 10.29 23.54
CA GLY A 491 10.09 11.62 23.68
C GLY A 491 9.75 11.91 25.12
N VAL A 492 10.06 13.13 25.57
CA VAL A 492 9.72 13.61 26.92
C VAL A 492 8.93 14.92 26.80
N VAL A 493 7.72 14.93 27.34
CA VAL A 493 6.84 16.11 27.33
C VAL A 493 6.44 16.47 28.73
N PHE A 494 6.71 17.71 29.12
CA PHE A 494 6.26 18.27 30.39
C PHE A 494 5.11 19.24 30.16
N GLY A 495 4.11 19.21 31.03
CA GLY A 495 2.95 20.07 30.85
C GLY A 495 1.99 20.05 32.02
N ILE A 496 0.83 20.65 31.76
CA ILE A 496 -0.28 20.80 32.68
C ILE A 496 -1.57 20.37 31.99
N LEU A 497 -2.32 19.48 32.64
CA LEU A 497 -3.70 19.18 32.30
C LEU A 497 -4.62 20.07 33.14
N ARG A 498 -5.43 20.91 32.50
CA ARG A 498 -6.37 21.81 33.19
C ARG A 498 -7.79 21.70 32.65
N SER A 499 -8.75 22.13 33.47
CA SER A 499 -10.11 22.37 32.99
C SER A 499 -10.09 23.53 31.98
N ALA A 500 -10.94 23.43 30.97
CA ALA A 500 -11.20 24.55 30.08
C ALA A 500 -11.85 25.72 30.85
N LYS A 501 -11.47 26.93 30.48
CA LYS A 501 -12.05 28.19 30.97
C LYS A 501 -13.47 28.36 30.40
N PRO A 502 -14.31 29.25 30.97
CA PRO A 502 -15.68 29.45 30.50
C PRO A 502 -15.79 29.81 29.02
N ASP A 503 -14.91 30.67 28.52
CA ASP A 503 -14.82 31.07 27.11
C ASP A 503 -14.40 29.90 26.21
N GLU A 504 -13.38 29.13 26.59
CA GLU A 504 -12.93 27.93 25.86
C GLU A 504 -14.04 26.84 25.81
N ARG A 505 -14.89 26.77 26.84
CA ARG A 505 -16.05 25.86 26.87
C ARG A 505 -17.19 26.35 25.98
N GLU A 506 -17.57 27.61 26.12
CA GLU A 506 -18.74 28.18 25.45
C GLU A 506 -18.50 28.40 23.95
N GLN A 507 -17.28 28.81 23.57
CA GLN A 507 -16.95 29.15 22.18
C GLN A 507 -16.37 27.97 21.40
N GLU A 508 -15.51 27.17 22.02
CA GLU A 508 -14.75 26.11 21.34
C GLU A 508 -15.22 24.69 21.71
N GLY A 509 -16.05 24.55 22.75
CA GLY A 509 -16.61 23.27 23.17
C GLY A 509 -15.61 22.35 23.87
N PHE A 510 -14.49 22.87 24.37
CA PHE A 510 -13.48 22.06 25.05
C PHE A 510 -13.81 21.87 26.53
N ASP A 511 -13.69 20.64 27.04
CA ASP A 511 -13.86 20.36 28.48
C ASP A 511 -12.56 20.53 29.28
N ARG A 512 -11.44 20.17 28.64
CA ARG A 512 -10.09 20.06 29.24
C ARG A 512 -9.04 20.43 28.20
N LEU A 513 -7.95 21.04 28.65
CA LEU A 513 -6.80 21.37 27.81
C LEU A 513 -5.52 20.75 28.35
N ILE A 514 -4.65 20.37 27.41
CA ILE A 514 -3.28 19.94 27.66
C ILE A 514 -2.39 21.07 27.18
N GLU A 515 -1.72 21.74 28.11
CA GLU A 515 -0.69 22.74 27.81
C GLU A 515 0.66 22.11 28.10
N TYR A 516 1.62 22.24 27.20
CA TYR A 516 2.92 21.60 27.35
C TYR A 516 4.06 22.51 26.91
N LEU A 517 5.22 22.32 27.54
CA LEU A 517 6.47 22.94 27.15
C LEU A 517 7.00 22.32 25.86
N GLU A 518 7.96 22.97 25.22
CA GLU A 518 8.62 22.39 24.04
C GLU A 518 9.10 20.95 24.32
N PRO A 519 8.66 19.96 23.51
CA PRO A 519 9.04 18.57 23.73
C PRO A 519 10.55 18.35 23.66
N LEU A 520 11.07 17.58 24.61
CA LEU A 520 12.42 17.04 24.56
C LEU A 520 12.40 15.66 23.87
N SER A 521 13.51 15.27 23.25
CA SER A 521 13.74 13.89 22.84
C SER A 521 15.16 13.45 23.19
N ILE A 522 15.32 12.17 23.52
CA ILE A 522 16.59 11.48 23.67
C ILE A 522 16.80 10.63 22.41
N PRO A 523 17.51 11.14 21.37
CA PRO A 523 17.47 10.54 20.04
C PRO A 523 18.13 9.17 19.97
N TRP A 524 19.09 8.88 20.86
CA TRP A 524 19.80 7.60 20.91
C TRP A 524 19.05 6.53 21.71
N LEU A 525 18.06 6.93 22.53
CA LEU A 525 17.29 6.02 23.39
C LEU A 525 16.03 5.55 22.67
N GLY A 526 16.21 4.72 21.66
CA GLY A 526 15.12 4.02 20.97
C GLY A 526 15.37 2.51 20.97
N GLY A 527 14.32 1.70 21.11
CA GLY A 527 14.47 0.25 21.19
C GLY A 527 15.27 -0.35 20.03
N GLU A 528 15.02 0.10 18.80
CA GLU A 528 15.74 -0.41 17.62
C GLU A 528 17.17 0.12 17.53
N ARG A 529 17.45 1.33 18.07
CA ARG A 529 18.81 1.86 18.18
C ARG A 529 19.62 1.08 19.21
N LEU A 530 19.07 0.84 20.40
CA LEU A 530 19.75 0.05 21.43
C LEU A 530 20.04 -1.38 20.93
N LEU A 531 19.11 -2.02 20.21
CA LEU A 531 19.36 -3.32 19.58
C LEU A 531 20.50 -3.28 18.56
N HIS A 532 20.56 -2.23 17.74
CA HIS A 532 21.64 -2.08 16.76
C HIS A 532 23.00 -1.91 17.46
N ARG A 533 23.05 -1.13 18.54
CA ARG A 533 24.25 -0.93 19.38
C ARG A 533 24.70 -2.21 20.08
N LEU A 534 23.77 -3.04 20.55
CA LEU A 534 24.07 -4.36 21.13
C LEU A 534 24.58 -5.33 20.04
N ALA A 535 23.90 -5.38 18.90
CA ALA A 535 24.29 -6.20 17.76
C ALA A 535 25.70 -5.85 17.26
N TYR A 536 26.05 -4.55 17.25
CA TYR A 536 27.38 -4.08 16.86
C TYR A 536 28.49 -4.58 17.79
N ARG A 537 28.23 -4.64 19.11
CA ARG A 537 29.16 -5.22 20.09
C ARG A 537 29.32 -6.73 19.91
N VAL A 538 28.22 -7.43 19.67
CA VAL A 538 28.27 -8.87 19.36
C VAL A 538 29.07 -9.12 18.09
N TYR A 539 28.85 -8.34 17.03
CA TYR A 539 29.65 -8.44 15.81
C TYR A 539 31.14 -8.16 16.08
N GLY A 540 31.46 -7.09 16.81
CA GLY A 540 32.84 -6.73 17.15
C GLY A 540 33.57 -7.81 17.94
N ALA A 541 32.88 -8.53 18.83
CA ALA A 541 33.45 -9.66 19.58
C ALA A 541 33.74 -10.89 18.69
N HIS A 542 33.15 -10.97 17.49
CA HIS A 542 33.33 -12.07 16.53
C HIS A 542 34.03 -11.60 15.24
N GLU A 543 34.65 -10.42 15.25
CA GLU A 543 35.16 -9.74 14.06
C GLU A 543 36.11 -10.59 13.22
N ALA A 544 36.99 -11.40 13.84
CA ALA A 544 37.88 -12.29 13.11
C ALA A 544 37.12 -13.29 12.20
N VAL A 545 36.08 -13.94 12.73
CA VAL A 545 35.26 -14.90 11.98
C VAL A 545 34.38 -14.19 10.96
N MET A 546 33.81 -13.03 11.32
CA MET A 546 33.00 -12.23 10.39
C MET A 546 33.83 -11.77 9.19
N ARG A 547 35.08 -11.39 9.41
CA ARG A 547 36.01 -11.00 8.36
C ARG A 547 36.45 -12.19 7.50
N GLU A 548 36.81 -13.32 8.11
CA GLU A 548 37.20 -14.53 7.39
C GLU A 548 36.09 -15.03 6.45
N LEU A 549 34.83 -14.93 6.90
CA LEU A 549 33.65 -15.38 6.15
C LEU A 549 33.04 -14.30 5.24
N ASP A 550 33.65 -13.12 5.14
CA ASP A 550 33.21 -11.98 4.33
C ASP A 550 31.78 -11.49 4.64
N LEU A 551 31.45 -11.40 5.94
CA LEU A 551 30.10 -11.08 6.44
C LEU A 551 29.97 -9.59 6.81
N PRO A 552 29.28 -8.76 6.01
CA PRO A 552 29.17 -7.33 6.28
C PRO A 552 28.09 -7.00 7.33
N MET A 553 28.17 -5.80 7.93
CA MET A 553 27.17 -5.24 8.85
C MET A 553 27.04 -3.72 8.70
N GLU A 554 25.86 -3.15 9.03
CA GLU A 554 25.69 -1.70 9.17
C GLU A 554 26.22 -1.22 10.52
N ARG A 555 26.96 -0.11 10.55
CA ARG A 555 27.38 0.53 11.80
C ARG A 555 26.22 1.34 12.42
N PRO A 556 25.96 1.24 13.74
CA PRO A 556 25.03 2.13 14.43
C PRO A 556 25.59 3.55 14.50
N VAL A 557 24.75 4.55 14.26
CA VAL A 557 25.19 5.97 14.14
C VAL A 557 25.50 6.58 15.51
N GLU A 558 24.97 6.01 16.58
CA GLU A 558 25.17 6.47 17.95
C GLU A 558 26.52 6.04 18.54
N GLU A 559 27.20 5.09 17.90
CA GLU A 559 28.45 4.52 18.42
C GLU A 559 29.68 5.11 17.73
N GLN A 560 30.71 5.35 18.53
CA GLN A 560 32.06 5.50 18.02
C GLN A 560 32.55 4.18 17.42
N PRO A 561 33.51 4.21 16.48
CA PRO A 561 34.11 2.98 15.98
C PRO A 561 34.68 2.18 17.16
N LEU A 562 34.41 0.87 17.20
CA LEU A 562 35.08 -0.02 18.14
C LEU A 562 36.61 -0.02 17.89
N PRO A 563 37.44 -0.42 18.86
CA PRO A 563 38.89 -0.46 18.68
C PRO A 563 39.35 -1.31 17.47
N ASN A 564 38.57 -2.32 17.09
CA ASN A 564 38.79 -3.17 15.94
C ASN A 564 37.93 -2.80 14.71
N ALA A 565 37.36 -1.60 14.65
CA ALA A 565 36.48 -1.19 13.56
C ALA A 565 37.15 -1.22 12.18
N ASP A 566 38.46 -0.98 12.10
CA ASP A 566 39.22 -0.98 10.84
C ASP A 566 39.28 -2.37 10.19
N SER A 567 39.11 -3.43 10.97
CA SER A 567 39.07 -4.80 10.46
C SER A 567 37.64 -5.34 10.30
N MET A 568 36.62 -4.55 10.64
CA MET A 568 35.21 -4.90 10.47
C MET A 568 34.69 -4.57 9.07
N LEU A 569 33.83 -5.42 8.51
CA LEU A 569 33.26 -5.25 7.17
C LEU A 569 32.00 -4.36 7.22
N LEU A 570 32.20 -3.07 7.46
CA LEU A 570 31.10 -2.12 7.63
C LEU A 570 30.65 -1.50 6.29
N SER A 571 29.37 -1.66 5.94
CA SER A 571 28.79 -1.09 4.71
C SER A 571 27.28 -0.84 4.82
N THR A 572 26.67 -0.30 3.76
CA THR A 572 25.20 -0.10 3.65
C THR A 572 24.55 -1.02 2.61
N SER A 573 25.22 -2.13 2.27
CA SER A 573 24.71 -3.10 1.28
C SER A 573 23.43 -3.80 1.76
N PRO A 574 22.62 -4.38 0.85
CA PRO A 574 21.50 -5.24 1.22
C PRO A 574 21.90 -6.38 2.19
N GLU A 575 23.08 -6.97 1.99
CA GLU A 575 23.67 -8.01 2.83
C GLU A 575 23.97 -7.49 4.24
N ALA A 576 24.62 -6.32 4.34
CA ALA A 576 24.93 -5.67 5.61
C ALA A 576 23.68 -5.38 6.42
N ARG A 577 22.63 -4.86 5.75
CA ARG A 577 21.32 -4.57 6.35
C ARG A 577 20.64 -5.85 6.84
N ALA A 578 20.66 -6.92 6.03
CA ALA A 578 20.09 -8.21 6.39
C ALA A 578 20.77 -8.80 7.64
N ASN A 579 22.10 -8.87 7.64
CA ASN A 579 22.90 -9.35 8.76
C ASN A 579 22.66 -8.52 10.02
N THR A 580 22.55 -7.20 9.87
CA THR A 580 22.22 -6.30 10.99
C THR A 580 20.86 -6.64 11.61
N GLN A 581 19.82 -6.89 10.81
CA GLN A 581 18.51 -7.26 11.35
C GLN A 581 18.52 -8.64 12.01
N ILE A 582 19.25 -9.61 11.45
CA ILE A 582 19.39 -10.95 12.06
C ILE A 582 20.08 -10.85 13.43
N LEU A 583 21.17 -10.08 13.53
CA LEU A 583 21.88 -9.86 14.80
C LEU A 583 21.02 -9.08 15.80
N LYS A 584 20.24 -8.08 15.35
CA LYS A 584 19.27 -7.38 16.19
C LYS A 584 18.20 -8.32 16.74
N ASP A 585 17.66 -9.21 15.91
CA ASP A 585 16.67 -10.20 16.34
C ASP A 585 17.27 -11.24 17.31
N LEU A 586 18.56 -11.58 17.13
CA LEU A 586 19.32 -12.44 18.05
C LEU A 586 19.45 -11.83 19.45
N VAL A 587 19.75 -10.53 19.54
CA VAL A 587 19.93 -9.83 20.84
C VAL A 587 18.64 -9.23 21.39
N ARG A 588 17.54 -9.25 20.62
CA ARG A 588 16.22 -8.74 21.03
C ARG A 588 15.75 -9.26 22.39
N PRO A 589 15.93 -10.54 22.74
CA PRO A 589 15.56 -11.05 24.06
C PRO A 589 16.27 -10.39 25.25
N LEU A 590 17.43 -9.73 25.04
CA LEU A 590 18.13 -8.99 26.09
C LEU A 590 17.44 -7.67 26.44
N LEU A 591 16.76 -7.06 25.47
CA LEU A 591 16.04 -5.80 25.63
C LEU A 591 14.54 -6.00 25.91
N GLN A 592 13.99 -7.09 25.39
CA GLN A 592 12.59 -7.47 25.52
C GLN A 592 12.57 -8.90 26.06
N PRO A 593 12.66 -9.11 27.39
CA PRO A 593 12.80 -10.44 27.96
C PRO A 593 11.58 -11.31 27.65
N ILE A 594 11.72 -12.15 26.62
CA ILE A 594 10.75 -13.19 26.29
C ILE A 594 11.03 -14.36 27.23
N LYS A 595 10.02 -14.81 27.99
CA LYS A 595 10.13 -16.00 28.85
C LYS A 595 10.64 -17.19 28.01
N ASN A 596 11.70 -17.84 28.49
CA ASN A 596 12.35 -19.00 27.86
C ASN A 596 12.96 -18.76 26.48
N ALA A 597 13.31 -17.53 26.10
CA ALA A 597 14.04 -17.30 24.86
C ALA A 597 15.44 -17.93 24.92
N GLN A 598 15.61 -19.00 24.14
CA GLN A 598 16.92 -19.56 23.86
C GLN A 598 17.60 -18.71 22.80
N ILE A 599 18.80 -18.24 23.11
CA ILE A 599 19.68 -17.61 22.13
C ILE A 599 20.38 -18.76 21.40
N PRO A 600 20.19 -18.91 20.08
CA PRO A 600 20.86 -19.97 19.34
C PRO A 600 22.37 -19.77 19.36
N GLU A 601 23.14 -20.85 19.57
CA GLU A 601 24.60 -20.84 19.51
C GLU A 601 25.14 -20.63 18.09
N LYS A 602 24.29 -20.83 17.08
CA LYS A 602 24.61 -20.65 15.68
C LYS A 602 23.54 -19.87 14.95
N ILE A 603 23.97 -18.95 14.11
CA ILE A 603 23.09 -18.19 13.23
C ILE A 603 23.57 -18.31 11.79
N ARG A 604 22.72 -17.94 10.85
CA ARG A 604 23.07 -17.81 9.44
C ARG A 604 23.13 -16.36 9.05
N LEU A 605 24.20 -15.98 8.38
CA LEU A 605 24.44 -14.64 7.85
C LEU A 605 24.78 -14.75 6.36
N ILE A 606 24.67 -13.66 5.62
CA ILE A 606 24.96 -13.62 4.18
C ILE A 606 26.26 -12.84 3.93
N ALA A 607 27.15 -13.41 3.12
CA ALA A 607 28.41 -12.78 2.72
C ALA A 607 28.21 -11.80 1.56
N ASN A 608 29.21 -10.95 1.25
CA ASN A 608 29.10 -9.99 0.14
C ASN A 608 28.93 -10.65 -1.23
N ASP A 609 29.37 -11.90 -1.40
CA ASP A 609 29.15 -12.71 -2.60
C ASP A 609 27.73 -13.30 -2.70
N GLY A 610 26.87 -13.04 -1.70
CA GLY A 610 25.50 -13.55 -1.62
C GLY A 610 25.38 -14.95 -1.01
N THR A 611 26.49 -15.59 -0.63
CA THR A 611 26.43 -16.93 -0.04
C THR A 611 26.06 -16.89 1.43
N VAL A 612 25.20 -17.82 1.86
CA VAL A 612 24.82 -17.98 3.26
C VAL A 612 25.90 -18.76 4.02
N LYS A 613 26.39 -18.21 5.12
CA LYS A 613 27.36 -18.84 6.04
C LYS A 613 26.73 -19.09 7.39
N GLU A 614 27.03 -20.24 7.99
CA GLU A 614 26.67 -20.54 9.38
C GLU A 614 27.81 -20.10 10.30
N VAL A 615 27.49 -19.33 11.34
CA VAL A 615 28.45 -18.74 12.26
C VAL A 615 28.09 -19.14 13.68
N ALA A 616 29.09 -19.65 14.43
CA ALA A 616 28.95 -19.83 15.86
C ALA A 616 29.03 -18.46 16.56
N ILE A 617 28.01 -18.12 17.35
CA ILE A 617 27.93 -16.87 18.10
C ILE A 617 27.83 -17.20 19.58
N SER A 618 28.78 -16.66 20.35
CA SER A 618 28.74 -16.68 21.80
C SER A 618 28.27 -15.33 22.32
N ILE A 619 27.19 -15.30 23.11
CA ILE A 619 26.69 -14.06 23.70
C ILE A 619 26.98 -14.08 25.19
N ASP A 620 27.99 -13.30 25.59
CA ASP A 620 28.22 -12.99 26.98
C ASP A 620 27.16 -11.99 27.47
N ARG A 621 26.24 -12.46 28.32
CA ARG A 621 25.07 -11.69 28.73
C ARG A 621 25.41 -10.62 29.76
N GLU A 622 26.38 -10.85 30.63
CA GLU A 622 26.69 -9.93 31.73
C GLU A 622 27.22 -8.59 31.21
N PRO A 623 28.27 -8.52 30.36
CA PRO A 623 28.79 -7.25 29.86
C PRO A 623 27.77 -6.46 29.03
N LEU A 624 26.92 -7.17 28.27
CA LEU A 624 25.85 -6.54 27.49
C LEU A 624 24.75 -5.99 28.39
N ALA A 625 24.38 -6.72 29.45
CA ALA A 625 23.43 -6.25 30.44
C ALA A 625 23.98 -5.03 31.20
N ASP A 626 25.24 -5.05 31.62
CA ASP A 626 25.89 -3.92 32.28
C ASP A 626 25.96 -2.69 31.39
N THR A 627 26.30 -2.88 30.11
CA THR A 627 26.28 -1.81 29.10
C THR A 627 24.87 -1.20 28.97
N LEU A 628 23.85 -2.05 28.86
CA LEU A 628 22.46 -1.61 28.74
C LEU A 628 22.00 -0.85 30.00
N GLN A 629 22.40 -1.32 31.18
CA GLN A 629 22.14 -0.62 32.44
C GLN A 629 22.82 0.74 32.49
N GLY A 630 24.06 0.85 32.00
CA GLY A 630 24.76 2.13 31.86
C GLY A 630 23.96 3.12 31.02
N TRP A 631 23.47 2.69 29.85
CA TRP A 631 22.62 3.54 28.99
C TRP A 631 21.31 3.95 29.66
N PHE A 632 20.70 3.08 30.46
CA PHE A 632 19.52 3.47 31.22
C PHE A 632 19.84 4.50 32.30
N ASN A 633 21.00 4.42 32.96
CA ASN A 633 21.42 5.44 33.93
C ASN A 633 21.62 6.80 33.25
N ASP A 634 22.31 6.81 32.10
CA ASP A 634 22.52 8.03 31.32
C ASP A 634 21.19 8.66 30.89
N ALA A 635 20.26 7.83 30.43
CA ALA A 635 18.91 8.26 30.04
C ALA A 635 18.13 8.87 31.20
N VAL A 636 18.11 8.19 32.35
CA VAL A 636 17.41 8.67 33.55
C VAL A 636 18.02 9.99 34.03
N ALA A 637 19.33 10.15 33.98
CA ALA A 637 19.99 11.41 34.31
C ALA A 637 19.54 12.56 33.38
N VAL A 638 19.46 12.31 32.07
CA VAL A 638 18.94 13.31 31.10
C VAL A 638 17.49 13.68 31.41
N ILE A 639 16.63 12.69 31.69
CA ILE A 639 15.21 12.91 32.02
C ILE A 639 15.07 13.71 33.31
N LYS A 640 15.87 13.40 34.33
CA LYS A 640 15.85 14.09 35.63
C LYS A 640 16.25 15.57 35.47
N ASN A 641 17.35 15.84 34.79
CA ASN A 641 17.79 17.21 34.53
C ASN A 641 16.71 18.01 33.77
N ALA A 642 16.10 17.40 32.75
CA ALA A 642 15.01 18.04 32.01
C ALA A 642 13.77 18.29 32.86
N LEU A 643 13.45 17.37 33.77
CA LEU A 643 12.35 17.52 34.71
C LEU A 643 12.61 18.67 35.70
N ASP A 644 13.82 18.77 36.24
CA ASP A 644 14.22 19.87 37.13
C ASP A 644 14.10 21.23 36.43
N GLU A 645 14.58 21.34 35.18
CA GLU A 645 14.44 22.55 34.37
C GLU A 645 12.97 22.89 34.05
N ALA A 646 12.16 21.89 33.70
CA ALA A 646 10.75 22.08 33.40
C ALA A 646 9.97 22.57 34.63
N ILE A 647 10.24 22.00 35.81
CA ILE A 647 9.59 22.42 37.04
C ILE A 647 9.97 23.86 37.41
N ALA A 648 11.24 24.24 37.23
CA ALA A 648 11.69 25.62 37.46
C ALA A 648 10.91 26.62 36.58
N LYS A 649 10.58 26.26 35.34
CA LYS A 649 9.79 27.10 34.42
C LYS A 649 8.30 27.16 34.79
N ILE A 650 7.73 26.08 35.31
CA ILE A 650 6.31 26.01 35.68
C ILE A 650 6.04 26.77 37.01
N GLY A 651 7.06 27.02 37.83
CA GLY A 651 6.97 27.89 39.00
C GLY A 651 6.23 27.25 40.20
N ARG A 652 6.73 26.11 40.70
CA ARG A 652 6.12 25.34 41.80
C ARG A 652 6.93 25.30 43.09
N GLU A 653 7.42 26.45 43.57
CA GLU A 653 8.00 26.51 44.92
C GLU A 653 6.91 26.55 46.00
N PRO A 654 7.13 25.93 47.19
CA PRO A 654 8.33 25.23 47.65
C PRO A 654 8.37 23.72 47.39
N SER A 655 7.33 23.12 46.77
CA SER A 655 7.24 21.67 46.53
C SER A 655 7.13 21.36 45.01
N PRO A 656 8.25 21.41 44.28
CA PRO A 656 8.29 21.35 42.81
C PRO A 656 7.63 20.09 42.22
N TYR A 657 7.69 18.98 42.96
CA TYR A 657 7.20 17.67 42.54
C TYR A 657 5.78 17.35 43.00
N ASP A 658 5.14 18.23 43.78
CA ASP A 658 3.84 17.94 44.36
C ASP A 658 2.75 17.82 43.28
N GLY A 659 1.99 16.74 43.38
CA GLY A 659 0.98 16.39 42.40
C GLY A 659 1.51 16.01 41.02
N LEU A 660 2.82 15.79 40.82
CA LEU A 660 3.38 15.37 39.52
C LEU A 660 2.98 13.95 39.14
N HIS A 661 2.40 13.82 37.94
CA HIS A 661 2.12 12.54 37.31
C HIS A 661 3.16 12.25 36.21
N VAL A 662 3.97 11.21 36.38
CA VAL A 662 4.85 10.69 35.33
C VAL A 662 4.14 9.56 34.60
N LEU A 663 3.96 9.70 33.29
CA LEU A 663 3.27 8.75 32.42
C LEU A 663 4.30 8.05 31.53
N LEU A 664 4.55 6.77 31.80
CA LEU A 664 5.56 5.99 31.10
C LEU A 664 4.91 5.13 30.01
N GLY A 665 5.29 5.39 28.76
CA GLY A 665 4.79 4.77 27.54
C GLY A 665 5.88 4.23 26.63
N GLY A 666 5.45 3.59 25.55
CA GLY A 666 6.33 2.90 24.61
C GLY A 666 6.91 1.59 25.17
N ARG A 667 7.21 0.62 24.30
CA ARG A 667 7.70 -0.70 24.72
C ARG A 667 8.98 -0.63 25.56
N MET A 668 9.87 0.31 25.25
CA MET A 668 11.08 0.52 26.04
C MET A 668 10.80 1.10 27.42
N GLY A 669 9.76 1.94 27.55
CA GLY A 669 9.32 2.48 28.83
C GLY A 669 8.76 1.38 29.74
N LEU A 670 8.26 0.30 29.15
CA LEU A 670 7.79 -0.88 29.89
C LEU A 670 8.92 -1.82 30.33
N HIS A 671 10.16 -1.61 29.86
CA HIS A 671 11.30 -2.41 30.30
C HIS A 671 11.56 -2.19 31.80
N GLN A 672 11.46 -3.27 32.58
CA GLN A 672 11.50 -3.19 34.03
C GLN A 672 12.78 -2.53 34.57
N GLY A 673 13.94 -2.86 33.98
CA GLY A 673 15.21 -2.24 34.40
C GLY A 673 15.29 -0.73 34.14
N PHE A 674 14.59 -0.20 33.14
CA PHE A 674 14.55 1.24 32.88
C PHE A 674 13.53 1.92 33.81
N ALA A 675 12.32 1.35 33.91
CA ALA A 675 11.25 1.87 34.76
C ALA A 675 11.64 1.92 36.25
N ASP A 676 12.28 0.86 36.77
CA ASP A 676 12.66 0.78 38.18
C ASP A 676 13.79 1.78 38.51
N ARG A 677 14.72 2.02 37.58
CA ARG A 677 15.78 3.04 37.73
C ARG A 677 15.21 4.46 37.72
N LEU A 678 14.30 4.74 36.78
CA LEU A 678 13.59 6.02 36.75
C LEU A 678 12.83 6.25 38.05
N ALA A 679 12.14 5.24 38.56
CA ALA A 679 11.40 5.34 39.82
C ALA A 679 12.31 5.56 41.04
N ALA A 680 13.52 5.01 41.05
CA ALA A 680 14.49 5.18 42.13
C ALA A 680 15.08 6.61 42.19
N GLU A 681 15.19 7.29 41.05
CA GLU A 681 15.75 8.64 40.96
C GLU A 681 14.74 9.76 41.21
N LEU A 682 13.43 9.45 41.15
CA LEU A 682 12.35 10.41 41.36
C LEU A 682 11.92 10.44 42.84
N PRO A 683 11.55 11.61 43.38
CA PRO A 683 11.02 11.71 44.75
C PRO A 683 9.77 10.85 44.95
N SER A 684 9.60 10.29 46.14
CA SER A 684 8.46 9.41 46.50
C SER A 684 7.07 10.04 46.39
N VAL A 685 6.99 11.37 46.35
CA VAL A 685 5.74 12.12 46.12
C VAL A 685 5.25 12.04 44.66
N VAL A 686 6.14 11.72 43.72
CA VAL A 686 5.82 11.63 42.29
C VAL A 686 5.01 10.36 42.01
N LYS A 687 3.89 10.52 41.31
CA LYS A 687 3.04 9.39 40.91
C LYS A 687 3.46 8.88 39.53
N ILE A 688 4.07 7.70 39.49
CA ILE A 688 4.47 7.05 38.24
C ILE A 688 3.37 6.10 37.78
N HIS A 689 2.87 6.33 36.57
CA HIS A 689 1.86 5.52 35.92
C HIS A 689 2.50 4.77 34.76
N ARG A 690 2.32 3.45 34.74
CA ARG A 690 2.79 2.58 33.66
C ARG A 690 1.67 1.65 33.23
N PHE A 691 1.54 1.45 31.93
CA PHE A 691 0.66 0.41 31.41
C PHE A 691 1.30 -0.96 31.70
N LYS A 692 0.47 -1.98 31.94
CA LYS A 692 0.91 -3.36 31.91
C LYS A 692 0.54 -3.93 30.54
N GLU A 693 1.43 -4.69 29.91
CA GLU A 693 1.04 -5.45 28.72
C GLU A 693 -0.17 -6.32 29.08
N PRO A 694 -1.25 -6.32 28.28
CA PRO A 694 -2.39 -7.16 28.56
C PRO A 694 -1.99 -8.62 28.38
N ASP A 695 -2.03 -9.41 29.45
CA ASP A 695 -1.95 -10.87 29.34
C ASP A 695 -3.02 -11.38 28.37
N SER A 696 -2.77 -12.50 27.71
CA SER A 696 -3.69 -13.13 26.73
C SER A 696 -5.12 -13.36 27.27
N ALA A 697 -5.31 -13.42 28.60
CA ALA A 697 -6.61 -13.49 29.25
C ALA A 697 -7.42 -12.17 29.21
N ASN A 698 -6.77 -11.02 29.03
CA ASN A 698 -7.35 -9.67 29.09
C ASN A 698 -7.67 -9.06 27.72
N LEU A 699 -7.49 -9.80 26.62
CA LEU A 699 -7.83 -9.36 25.27
C LEU A 699 -9.29 -8.88 25.18
N ALA A 700 -10.20 -9.62 25.82
CA ALA A 700 -11.62 -9.29 25.87
C ALA A 700 -11.95 -8.10 26.78
N ALA A 701 -11.09 -7.73 27.73
CA ALA A 701 -11.28 -6.58 28.61
C ALA A 701 -10.74 -5.28 27.98
N VAL A 702 -9.64 -5.36 27.22
CA VAL A 702 -9.14 -4.25 26.39
C VAL A 702 -10.15 -3.93 25.29
N LEU A 703 -10.68 -4.95 24.61
CA LEU A 703 -11.76 -4.77 23.62
C LEU A 703 -13.07 -4.27 24.26
N ARG A 704 -13.43 -4.74 25.46
CA ARG A 704 -14.60 -4.22 26.21
C ARG A 704 -14.41 -2.80 26.76
N GLY A 705 -13.18 -2.37 27.02
CA GLY A 705 -12.84 -0.97 27.35
C GLY A 705 -13.17 0.00 26.21
N PHE A 706 -13.12 -0.48 24.95
CA PHE A 706 -13.59 0.26 23.78
C PHE A 706 -15.13 0.23 23.62
N GLU A 707 -15.82 -0.77 24.17
CA GLU A 707 -17.28 -0.88 24.16
C GLU A 707 -17.96 -0.09 25.30
N GLY A 708 -17.22 0.24 26.37
CA GLY A 708 -17.73 0.91 27.57
C GLY A 708 -17.77 2.44 27.52
N ALA A 709 -17.29 3.07 26.44
CA ALA A 709 -17.31 4.53 26.28
C ALA A 709 -18.61 4.99 25.60
N ARG A 710 -19.66 5.18 26.42
CA ARG A 710 -20.78 6.07 26.08
C ARG A 710 -20.51 7.48 26.59
#